data_AF-A0A847I6X3-F1
#
_entry.id   AF-A0A847I6X3-F1
#
_cell.length_a   1.000
_cell.length_b   1.000
_cell.length_c   1.000
_cell.angle_alpha   90.00
_cell.angle_beta   90.00
_cell.angle_gamma   90.00
#
_symmetry.space_group_name_H-M   'P 1'
#
loop_
_entity.id
_entity.type
_entity.pdbx_description
1 polymer ?
#
loop_
_entity_poly.entity_id
_entity_poly.type
_entity_poly.pdbx_seq_one_letter_code
_entity_poly.pdbx_strand_id
1 'polypeptide(L)'
;MDETSYERVRELCVNFVDESGAYPAPAPARSNPGYVIVTTEAIAAGSSQLANFAAHQQARGFAVQVATEAQFGGGAGDVAAENIRNWLADHYLADQIEYVLLIGDPRPTSSIPMKVLYPRRDNLGQPEPHPSDYYYADLTGNRDLDGDGYYGEGEPPEDFGPGGFNVHWEVLVGRIPFYGNYGQLDAILSKTIAYQSASGPATEWRQNALLPMKPSDDSTPGYHLGEQIKNDVLTGAAWGYHRIYDEDYGLTPPPETTPCTVGGVSDVWANNPFGLVVWWTHGNSQGAYEVMDTAHVPLLNDAYPAFTFQGSCSNSYPEDTNNLAYSLLRHGGIATVGATRSSWYWVGETSFSGSSSGPGMGYAYAARVVQGASAGLAMHALKQSLWDNNMWTNYVVFGVYGDPSTRLVQPLTGSIHNLTQDTWHATIQAALDLAHYGDEIILSPGTYSGAGNHDIVLGGMAVTIRSADPNDPDVVAATILDLQGSPAAPRRAFLTGIGDGPDTVIAGLTIRNGYASGGGAIRCQQASSPTIRDCVFQDNVSSWNGGAITNTGGSQPMILRCRFVNNTAIHGGAVTNEGGSHAAISDCTFAGNGAAGNGGAIDNYKSSPTIVRCTFLNNAAGGYGGGVLANADSHPLIEDCTFTANTANYAGGGAAAVGLCNVQVRRSLLSGNSSLYGGGMFIGDQSAPVIENCQFLANTASGNGGAADVNNSTVQFRDCLVGGNQVTGGGAGGGIILSTNSNVAIYNSTVVGNFAPNGGGVCIADATLNVRNTVLRGNSDNSGGGQAAQLFHSGGTLAVNYSCVAGWTGSYGGVGNHGQNPQFVDPDGADNDPNTWKDNNYRVNRDSPCTEAGDPAYVPTAGERDLDGQPRVRDGDGDGADRVDMGAYEYDREDIDGDGFINLFDWEAFAACMAGAEVALPGGCAAADLEIDGDVDLRDFAALQAAFSAP
;
A
#
# COMPACT_ATOMS: atom_id res chain seq x y z
N MET A 1 -1.77 9.27 12.06
CA MET A 1 -2.97 8.70 12.72
C MET A 1 -3.34 7.45 11.92
N ASP A 2 -3.70 6.32 12.54
CA ASP A 2 -4.20 5.18 11.76
C ASP A 2 -5.62 5.47 11.23
N GLU A 3 -6.09 4.69 10.25
CA GLU A 3 -7.38 4.89 9.58
C GLU A 3 -8.54 4.84 10.59
N THR A 4 -8.45 3.95 11.58
CA THR A 4 -9.44 3.77 12.65
C THR A 4 -9.52 4.98 13.59
N SER A 5 -8.38 5.58 13.94
CA SER A 5 -8.29 6.77 14.78
C SER A 5 -8.66 8.03 13.99
N TYR A 6 -8.39 8.06 12.68
CA TYR A 6 -8.78 9.14 11.78
C TYR A 6 -10.31 9.20 11.64
N GLU A 7 -10.95 8.05 11.44
CA GLU A 7 -12.41 7.95 11.44
C GLU A 7 -13.01 8.31 12.81
N ARG A 8 -12.34 7.94 13.91
CA ARG A 8 -12.78 8.31 15.26
C ARG A 8 -12.69 9.82 15.54
N VAL A 9 -11.64 10.48 15.07
CA VAL A 9 -11.53 11.95 15.18
C VAL A 9 -12.52 12.65 14.25
N ARG A 10 -12.76 12.10 13.06
CA ARG A 10 -13.81 12.56 12.14
C ARG A 10 -15.20 12.48 12.76
N GLU A 11 -15.52 11.40 13.47
CA GLU A 11 -16.83 11.20 14.12
C GLU A 11 -17.03 12.07 15.37
N LEU A 12 -15.96 12.37 16.10
CA LEU A 12 -16.04 13.12 17.37
C LEU A 12 -15.89 14.65 17.22
N CYS A 13 -15.34 15.14 16.11
CA CYS A 13 -15.07 16.56 15.90
C CYS A 13 -16.10 17.23 14.97
N VAL A 14 -16.90 18.13 15.52
CA VAL A 14 -17.95 18.90 14.80
C VAL A 14 -17.38 19.81 13.70
N ASN A 15 -16.08 20.11 13.75
CA ASN A 15 -15.34 20.99 12.84
C ASN A 15 -14.18 20.27 12.10
N PHE A 16 -14.21 18.94 12.02
CA PHE A 16 -13.12 18.15 11.44
C PHE A 16 -12.71 18.61 10.02
N VAL A 17 -13.69 19.00 9.20
CA VAL A 17 -13.46 19.48 7.83
C VAL A 17 -12.58 20.74 7.81
N ASP A 18 -12.77 21.64 8.79
CA ASP A 18 -12.07 22.93 8.87
C ASP A 18 -10.64 22.81 9.45
N GLU A 19 -10.36 21.76 10.22
CA GLU A 19 -9.07 21.54 10.89
C GLU A 19 -8.28 20.32 10.37
N SER A 20 -8.82 19.58 9.38
CA SER A 20 -8.23 18.37 8.79
C SER A 20 -6.76 18.54 8.37
N GLY A 21 -6.36 19.75 7.96
CA GLY A 21 -4.97 20.08 7.59
C GLY A 21 -3.97 20.18 8.75
N ALA A 22 -4.44 20.16 10.00
CA ALA A 22 -3.59 20.12 11.20
C ALA A 22 -3.34 18.69 11.73
N TYR A 23 -4.05 17.69 11.19
CA TYR A 23 -3.91 16.30 11.60
C TYR A 23 -2.94 15.56 10.66
N PRO A 24 -2.05 14.72 11.20
CA PRO A 24 -1.15 13.91 10.37
C PRO A 24 -1.98 12.98 9.48
N ALA A 25 -1.65 12.95 8.19
CA ALA A 25 -2.29 12.09 7.19
C ALA A 25 -2.42 10.63 7.68
N PRO A 26 -3.44 9.89 7.22
CA PRO A 26 -3.53 8.46 7.48
C PRO A 26 -2.21 7.79 7.11
N ALA A 27 -1.72 6.92 7.99
CA ALA A 27 -0.58 6.08 7.65
C ALA A 27 -0.87 5.36 6.31
N PRO A 28 0.12 5.22 5.42
CA PRO A 28 -0.06 4.51 4.15
C PRO A 28 -0.62 3.11 4.40
N ALA A 29 -1.48 2.65 3.48
CA ALA A 29 -1.99 1.29 3.47
C ALA A 29 -0.82 0.28 3.53
N ARG A 30 -0.98 -0.73 4.39
CA ARG A 30 0.06 -1.64 4.85
C ARG A 30 0.41 -2.61 3.72
N SER A 31 1.55 -2.43 3.06
CA SER A 31 2.02 -3.32 1.96
C SER A 31 2.37 -4.73 2.44
N ASN A 32 2.42 -4.96 3.76
CA ASN A 32 2.70 -6.24 4.41
C ASN A 32 2.06 -6.24 5.82
N PRO A 33 0.79 -6.64 6.00
CA PRO A 33 0.12 -6.53 7.30
C PRO A 33 0.86 -7.33 8.38
N GLY A 34 1.05 -6.73 9.54
CA GLY A 34 1.72 -7.33 10.68
C GLY A 34 0.89 -8.48 11.26
N TYR A 35 1.56 -9.60 11.52
CA TYR A 35 0.98 -10.80 12.13
C TYR A 35 1.83 -11.19 13.33
N VAL A 36 1.29 -11.05 14.53
CA VAL A 36 2.01 -11.42 15.75
C VAL A 36 1.49 -12.74 16.31
N ILE A 37 2.41 -13.67 16.56
CA ILE A 37 2.17 -14.85 17.37
C ILE A 37 2.68 -14.58 18.78
N VAL A 38 1.78 -14.41 19.74
CA VAL A 38 2.15 -14.25 21.16
C VAL A 38 2.16 -15.64 21.80
N THR A 39 3.32 -16.06 22.31
CA THR A 39 3.50 -17.39 22.90
C THR A 39 4.56 -17.36 24.00
N THR A 40 4.92 -18.53 24.55
CA THR A 40 6.06 -18.63 25.47
C THR A 40 7.32 -19.12 24.80
N GLU A 41 8.50 -18.78 25.32
CA GLU A 41 9.79 -19.33 24.85
C GLU A 41 9.79 -20.86 24.88
N ALA A 42 9.18 -21.45 25.91
CA ALA A 42 9.05 -22.91 26.05
C ALA A 42 8.14 -23.53 24.96
N ILE A 43 7.08 -22.85 24.54
CA ILE A 43 6.23 -23.31 23.44
C ILE A 43 6.97 -23.12 22.11
N ALA A 44 7.60 -21.96 21.91
CA ALA A 44 8.35 -21.64 20.69
C ALA A 44 9.50 -22.62 20.43
N ALA A 45 10.24 -23.00 21.47
CA ALA A 45 11.32 -23.97 21.37
C ALA A 45 10.83 -25.43 21.27
N GLY A 46 9.65 -25.74 21.82
CA GLY A 46 9.17 -27.11 21.92
C GLY A 46 8.25 -27.57 20.77
N SER A 47 7.58 -26.64 20.07
CA SER A 47 6.74 -26.96 18.91
C SER A 47 7.58 -27.25 17.68
N SER A 48 7.30 -28.36 16.99
CA SER A 48 7.98 -28.69 15.73
C SER A 48 7.37 -27.99 14.51
N GLN A 49 6.20 -27.36 14.67
CA GLN A 49 5.45 -26.75 13.58
C GLN A 49 5.29 -25.23 13.69
N LEU A 50 5.57 -24.62 14.85
CA LEU A 50 5.39 -23.18 15.02
C LEU A 50 6.23 -22.36 14.02
N ALA A 51 7.50 -22.72 13.84
CA ALA A 51 8.37 -22.07 12.86
C ALA A 51 7.86 -22.25 11.43
N ASN A 52 7.34 -23.44 11.08
CA ASN A 52 6.76 -23.71 9.76
C ASN A 52 5.48 -22.90 9.53
N PHE A 53 4.65 -22.76 10.57
CA PHE A 53 3.45 -21.94 10.53
C PHE A 53 3.81 -20.46 10.35
N ALA A 54 4.75 -19.93 11.12
CA ALA A 54 5.23 -18.56 10.96
C ALA A 54 5.77 -18.31 9.54
N ALA A 55 6.59 -19.22 9.01
CA ALA A 55 7.09 -19.14 7.64
C ALA A 55 5.97 -19.25 6.59
N HIS A 56 4.94 -20.07 6.84
CA HIS A 56 3.78 -20.17 5.97
C HIS A 56 2.99 -18.86 5.92
N GLN A 57 2.76 -18.22 7.07
CA GLN A 57 2.12 -16.91 7.14
C GLN A 57 2.96 -15.84 6.43
N GLN A 58 4.28 -15.87 6.58
CA GLN A 58 5.17 -14.96 5.86
C GLN A 58 5.09 -15.17 4.34
N ALA A 59 5.03 -16.42 3.88
CA ALA A 59 4.85 -16.76 2.47
C ALA A 59 3.48 -16.35 1.91
N ARG A 60 2.47 -16.16 2.78
CA ARG A 60 1.16 -15.59 2.45
C ARG A 60 1.14 -14.06 2.45
N GLY A 61 2.28 -13.41 2.66
CA GLY A 61 2.41 -11.94 2.59
C GLY A 61 2.14 -11.21 3.90
N PHE A 62 2.40 -11.85 5.05
CA PHE A 62 2.37 -11.19 6.37
C PHE A 62 3.77 -10.84 6.89
N ALA A 63 3.88 -9.72 7.61
CA ALA A 63 5.06 -9.39 8.41
C ALA A 63 4.96 -10.12 9.76
N VAL A 64 5.47 -11.35 9.81
CA VAL A 64 5.28 -12.24 10.96
C VAL A 64 6.31 -11.99 12.06
N GLN A 65 5.82 -11.82 13.29
CA GLN A 65 6.65 -11.79 14.49
C GLN A 65 6.21 -12.86 15.49
N VAL A 66 7.15 -13.49 16.18
CA VAL A 66 6.87 -14.36 17.33
C VAL A 66 7.28 -13.60 18.59
N ALA A 67 6.29 -13.17 19.36
CA ALA A 67 6.45 -12.43 20.60
C ALA A 67 6.44 -13.38 21.79
N THR A 68 7.52 -13.43 22.56
CA THR A 68 7.67 -14.26 23.77
C THR A 68 7.80 -13.41 25.04
N GLU A 69 7.83 -14.05 26.21
CA GLU A 69 7.99 -13.37 27.50
C GLU A 69 9.25 -12.50 27.59
N ALA A 70 10.27 -12.77 26.77
CA ALA A 70 11.45 -11.91 26.66
C ALA A 70 11.15 -10.54 26.03
N GLN A 71 10.11 -10.44 25.20
CA GLN A 71 9.70 -9.20 24.53
C GLN A 71 8.60 -8.48 25.30
N PHE A 72 7.52 -9.18 25.69
CA PHE A 72 6.40 -8.54 26.38
C PHE A 72 6.61 -8.40 27.89
N GLY A 73 7.63 -9.03 28.48
CA GLY A 73 7.99 -8.89 29.90
C GLY A 73 7.50 -10.02 30.81
N GLY A 74 6.80 -11.03 30.27
CA GLY A 74 6.43 -12.24 31.00
C GLY A 74 5.37 -12.03 32.09
N GLY A 75 5.40 -12.89 33.12
CA GLY A 75 4.46 -12.88 34.24
C GLY A 75 3.45 -14.03 34.21
N ALA A 76 2.40 -13.91 35.01
CA ALA A 76 1.26 -14.83 35.01
C ALA A 76 -0.03 -14.10 35.39
N GLY A 77 -1.16 -14.61 34.93
CA GLY A 77 -2.48 -14.02 35.12
C GLY A 77 -2.55 -12.57 34.67
N ASP A 78 -3.12 -11.69 35.50
CA ASP A 78 -3.31 -10.28 35.15
C ASP A 78 -2.01 -9.57 34.74
N VAL A 79 -0.89 -9.88 35.40
CA VAL A 79 0.42 -9.31 35.06
C VAL A 79 0.83 -9.69 33.64
N ALA A 80 0.65 -10.95 33.25
CA ALA A 80 0.95 -11.37 31.88
C ALA A 80 -0.02 -10.74 30.87
N ALA A 81 -1.31 -10.65 31.19
CA ALA A 81 -2.29 -10.04 30.31
C ALA A 81 -2.00 -8.55 30.05
N GLU A 82 -1.66 -7.79 31.09
CA GLU A 82 -1.30 -6.38 30.97
C GLU A 82 -0.01 -6.20 30.18
N ASN A 83 1.02 -7.01 30.46
CA ASN A 83 2.28 -6.99 29.74
C ASN A 83 2.10 -7.28 28.24
N ILE A 84 1.30 -8.29 27.88
CA ILE A 84 1.00 -8.62 26.48
C ILE A 84 0.25 -7.46 25.81
N ARG A 85 -0.80 -6.92 26.45
CA ARG A 85 -1.59 -5.83 25.87
C ARG A 85 -0.78 -4.56 25.71
N ASN A 86 0.01 -4.17 26.70
CA ASN A 86 0.87 -2.99 26.63
C ASN A 86 1.91 -3.13 25.53
N TRP A 87 2.54 -4.30 25.41
CA TRP A 87 3.47 -4.56 24.31
C TRP A 87 2.77 -4.44 22.95
N LEU A 88 1.57 -5.00 22.79
CA LEU A 88 0.79 -4.85 21.55
C LEU A 88 0.47 -3.37 21.28
N ALA A 89 0.03 -2.62 22.30
CA ALA A 89 -0.29 -1.19 22.17
C ALA A 89 0.93 -0.34 21.74
N ASP A 90 2.12 -0.69 22.24
CA ASP A 90 3.36 0.02 21.88
C ASP A 90 3.84 -0.30 20.45
N HIS A 91 3.43 -1.43 19.87
CA HIS A 91 3.95 -1.93 18.59
C HIS A 91 2.93 -1.88 17.44
N TYR A 92 1.62 -1.88 17.69
CA TYR A 92 0.62 -2.12 16.63
C TYR A 92 0.65 -1.10 15.48
N LEU A 93 1.01 0.16 15.77
CA LEU A 93 1.16 1.21 14.77
C LEU A 93 2.44 1.03 13.94
N ALA A 94 3.58 0.90 14.64
CA ALA A 94 4.90 0.84 14.01
C ALA A 94 5.07 -0.43 13.18
N ASP A 95 4.63 -1.57 13.73
CA ASP A 95 4.75 -2.88 13.11
C ASP A 95 3.55 -3.24 12.25
N GLN A 96 2.60 -2.32 12.13
CA GLN A 96 1.41 -2.48 11.29
C GLN A 96 0.62 -3.76 11.65
N ILE A 97 0.54 -4.10 12.96
CA ILE A 97 -0.10 -5.32 13.45
C ILE A 97 -1.59 -5.29 13.12
N GLU A 98 -2.05 -6.31 12.42
CA GLU A 98 -3.47 -6.55 12.12
C GLU A 98 -3.96 -7.83 12.80
N TYR A 99 -3.16 -8.89 12.80
CA TYR A 99 -3.53 -10.19 13.37
C TYR A 99 -2.69 -10.50 14.62
N VAL A 100 -3.37 -10.98 15.65
CA VAL A 100 -2.74 -11.51 16.87
C VAL A 100 -3.22 -12.94 17.11
N LEU A 101 -2.28 -13.89 17.06
CA LEU A 101 -2.53 -15.29 17.41
C LEU A 101 -1.91 -15.58 18.78
N LEU A 102 -2.77 -15.84 19.77
CA LEU A 102 -2.36 -16.25 21.12
C LEU A 102 -2.15 -17.77 21.14
N ILE A 103 -0.94 -18.24 21.43
CA ILE A 103 -0.62 -19.67 21.59
C ILE A 103 -0.10 -19.91 23.00
N GLY A 104 -0.96 -20.46 23.85
CA GLY A 104 -0.63 -20.72 25.25
C GLY A 104 -1.82 -21.19 26.07
N ASP A 105 -1.56 -21.44 27.35
CA ASP A 105 -2.59 -21.80 28.32
C ASP A 105 -3.58 -20.63 28.49
N PRO A 106 -4.90 -20.81 28.25
CA PRO A 106 -5.86 -19.71 28.35
C PRO A 106 -6.34 -19.45 29.77
N ARG A 107 -5.99 -20.29 30.75
CA ARG A 107 -6.48 -20.13 32.12
C ARG A 107 -6.09 -18.74 32.65
N PRO A 108 -7.00 -18.02 33.35
CA PRO A 108 -6.74 -16.66 33.83
C PRO A 108 -5.53 -16.50 34.78
N THR A 109 -4.93 -17.60 35.24
CA THR A 109 -3.77 -17.62 36.14
C THR A 109 -2.46 -17.98 35.45
N SER A 110 -2.47 -18.16 34.12
CA SER A 110 -1.34 -18.73 33.35
C SER A 110 -0.49 -17.65 32.65
N SER A 111 0.48 -18.07 31.84
CA SER A 111 1.46 -17.18 31.20
C SER A 111 0.99 -16.53 29.89
N ILE A 112 -0.03 -17.07 29.23
CA ILE A 112 -0.70 -16.43 28.06
C ILE A 112 -2.22 -16.40 28.31
N PRO A 113 -2.65 -15.77 29.42
CA PRO A 113 -3.99 -15.97 29.97
C PRO A 113 -5.06 -15.25 29.15
N MET A 114 -6.31 -15.67 29.30
CA MET A 114 -7.45 -14.77 29.03
C MET A 114 -7.59 -13.79 30.21
N LYS A 115 -7.77 -12.50 29.93
CA LYS A 115 -8.06 -11.49 30.98
C LYS A 115 -9.49 -11.69 31.47
N VAL A 116 -9.70 -11.58 32.78
CA VAL A 116 -11.05 -11.64 33.36
C VAL A 116 -11.72 -10.28 33.20
N LEU A 117 -12.88 -10.26 32.56
CA LEU A 117 -13.77 -9.10 32.46
C LEU A 117 -15.04 -9.32 33.29
N TYR A 118 -15.74 -8.25 33.64
CA TYR A 118 -16.89 -8.27 34.55
C TYR A 118 -18.14 -7.62 33.90
N PRO A 119 -18.64 -8.16 32.78
CA PRO A 119 -19.74 -7.54 32.03
C PRO A 119 -21.08 -7.46 32.80
N ARG A 120 -21.20 -8.13 33.95
CA ARG A 120 -22.42 -8.16 34.76
C ARG A 120 -22.15 -8.55 36.21
N ARG A 121 -23.19 -8.40 37.03
CA ARG A 121 -23.23 -8.87 38.42
C ARG A 121 -24.03 -10.19 38.54
N ASP A 122 -23.66 -11.02 39.50
CA ASP A 122 -24.34 -12.28 39.81
C ASP A 122 -25.66 -12.05 40.57
N ASN A 123 -26.37 -13.13 40.91
CA ASN A 123 -27.64 -13.04 41.66
C ASN A 123 -27.52 -12.47 43.08
N LEU A 124 -26.28 -12.30 43.59
CA LEU A 124 -25.95 -11.69 44.87
C LEU A 124 -25.43 -10.25 44.71
N GLY A 125 -25.41 -9.72 43.48
CA GLY A 125 -24.93 -8.38 43.15
C GLY A 125 -23.40 -8.25 43.09
N GLN A 126 -22.65 -9.36 43.09
CA GLN A 126 -21.19 -9.35 43.00
C GLN A 126 -20.73 -9.36 41.53
N PRO A 127 -19.66 -8.64 41.16
CA PRO A 127 -19.09 -8.72 39.81
C PRO A 127 -18.78 -10.17 39.42
N GLU A 128 -19.26 -10.60 38.25
CA GLU A 128 -19.13 -11.98 37.80
C GLU A 128 -17.97 -12.13 36.79
N PRO A 129 -17.01 -13.06 37.01
CA PRO A 129 -15.81 -13.16 36.18
C PRO A 129 -16.02 -13.89 34.84
N HIS A 130 -15.65 -13.23 33.75
CA HIS A 130 -15.75 -13.73 32.37
C HIS A 130 -14.39 -13.62 31.67
N PRO A 131 -13.61 -14.71 31.55
CA PRO A 131 -12.36 -14.72 30.80
C PRO A 131 -12.59 -14.39 29.33
N SER A 132 -11.78 -13.48 28.77
CA SER A 132 -11.90 -13.02 27.39
C SER A 132 -10.57 -12.66 26.76
N ASP A 133 -10.40 -13.05 25.50
CA ASP A 133 -9.32 -12.56 24.63
C ASP A 133 -9.67 -11.22 23.97
N TYR A 134 -10.93 -10.76 24.06
CA TYR A 134 -11.32 -9.46 23.54
C TYR A 134 -10.59 -8.31 24.25
N TYR A 135 -9.98 -8.57 25.41
CA TYR A 135 -9.06 -7.66 26.08
C TYR A 135 -7.86 -7.25 25.22
N TYR A 136 -7.37 -8.15 24.38
CA TYR A 136 -6.21 -7.89 23.51
C TYR A 136 -6.56 -7.23 22.18
N ALA A 137 -7.86 -7.15 21.85
CA ALA A 137 -8.32 -6.57 20.59
C ALA A 137 -8.44 -5.04 20.65
N ASP A 138 -8.72 -4.49 21.83
CA ASP A 138 -8.79 -3.05 22.09
C ASP A 138 -7.54 -2.60 22.83
N LEU A 139 -6.71 -1.83 22.16
CA LEU A 139 -5.42 -1.36 22.63
C LEU A 139 -5.48 0.10 23.12
N THR A 140 -6.54 0.83 22.80
CA THR A 140 -6.62 2.29 23.04
C THR A 140 -7.59 2.69 24.15
N GLY A 141 -8.62 1.90 24.43
CA GLY A 141 -9.61 2.16 25.47
C GLY A 141 -9.07 1.90 26.89
N ASN A 142 -9.47 2.72 27.86
CA ASN A 142 -9.31 2.41 29.27
C ASN A 142 -10.42 1.45 29.69
N ARG A 143 -10.05 0.24 30.09
CA ARG A 143 -11.02 -0.83 30.39
C ARG A 143 -11.38 -0.96 31.87
N ASP A 144 -10.88 -0.05 32.68
CA ASP A 144 -11.17 0.14 34.12
C ASP A 144 -11.16 1.66 34.35
N LEU A 145 -12.25 2.29 33.91
CA LEU A 145 -12.38 3.75 33.84
C LEU A 145 -12.49 4.38 35.23
N ASP A 146 -13.11 3.68 36.17
CA ASP A 146 -13.29 4.14 37.55
C ASP A 146 -12.17 3.68 38.50
N GLY A 147 -11.32 2.74 38.08
CA GLY A 147 -10.10 2.33 38.75
C GLY A 147 -10.33 1.38 39.92
N ASP A 148 -11.44 0.64 39.92
CA ASP A 148 -11.81 -0.27 41.00
C ASP A 148 -11.28 -1.71 40.81
N GLY A 149 -10.70 -1.99 39.64
CA GLY A 149 -10.08 -3.26 39.27
C GLY A 149 -11.03 -4.26 38.61
N TYR A 150 -12.29 -3.91 38.36
CA TYR A 150 -13.27 -4.73 37.64
C TYR A 150 -13.39 -4.30 36.18
N TYR A 151 -12.53 -4.87 35.34
CA TYR A 151 -12.48 -4.49 33.93
C TYR A 151 -13.75 -4.81 33.14
N GLY A 152 -14.33 -3.82 32.44
CA GLY A 152 -15.36 -3.96 31.43
C GLY A 152 -16.79 -4.05 31.97
N GLU A 153 -17.11 -3.32 33.03
CA GLU A 153 -18.44 -3.30 33.66
C GLU A 153 -19.51 -2.54 32.86
N GLY A 154 -20.65 -3.19 32.57
CA GLY A 154 -21.70 -2.74 31.63
C GLY A 154 -23.01 -2.21 32.20
N GLU A 155 -23.22 -2.28 33.52
CA GLU A 155 -24.41 -1.74 34.20
C GLU A 155 -24.07 -0.40 34.90
N PRO A 156 -24.95 0.62 34.88
CA PRO A 156 -24.65 1.89 34.18
C PRO A 156 -24.14 3.10 35.01
N PRO A 157 -23.16 3.89 34.47
CA PRO A 157 -21.99 3.48 33.70
C PRO A 157 -20.70 3.65 34.54
N GLU A 158 -20.04 2.53 34.83
CA GLU A 158 -18.75 2.49 35.52
C GLU A 158 -17.63 2.61 34.45
N ASP A 159 -17.58 1.72 33.45
CA ASP A 159 -16.52 1.70 32.40
C ASP A 159 -16.89 2.21 31.00
N PHE A 160 -18.19 2.37 30.73
CA PHE A 160 -18.66 2.88 29.43
C PHE A 160 -18.77 4.41 29.45
N GLY A 161 -17.66 5.09 29.15
CA GLY A 161 -17.56 6.56 29.09
C GLY A 161 -16.46 7.06 28.15
N PRO A 162 -16.31 8.39 27.95
CA PRO A 162 -15.23 8.94 27.13
C PRO A 162 -13.85 8.49 27.61
N GLY A 163 -13.10 7.81 26.73
CA GLY A 163 -11.81 7.19 27.06
C GLY A 163 -11.90 5.83 27.76
N GLY A 164 -13.11 5.35 28.05
CA GLY A 164 -13.40 4.04 28.64
C GLY A 164 -13.37 2.89 27.62
N PHE A 165 -14.12 1.83 27.91
CA PHE A 165 -14.14 0.60 27.11
C PHE A 165 -14.50 0.87 25.64
N ASN A 166 -13.70 0.34 24.69
CA ASN A 166 -13.93 0.52 23.26
C ASN A 166 -14.40 -0.78 22.59
N VAL A 167 -15.47 -0.66 21.80
CA VAL A 167 -16.07 -1.76 21.03
C VAL A 167 -15.43 -1.90 19.65
N HIS A 168 -14.67 -0.88 19.24
CA HIS A 168 -13.73 -0.94 18.13
C HIS A 168 -12.46 -1.67 18.57
N TRP A 169 -11.74 -2.19 17.59
CA TRP A 169 -10.68 -3.18 17.73
C TRP A 169 -9.41 -2.83 16.95
N GLU A 170 -8.33 -2.44 17.59
CA GLU A 170 -7.10 -2.13 16.85
C GLU A 170 -6.48 -3.37 16.19
N VAL A 171 -6.74 -4.58 16.71
CA VAL A 171 -6.21 -5.85 16.16
C VAL A 171 -7.22 -7.00 16.20
N LEU A 172 -7.08 -7.93 15.26
CA LEU A 172 -7.90 -9.13 15.11
C LEU A 172 -7.29 -10.31 15.90
N VAL A 173 -7.96 -10.73 16.97
CA VAL A 173 -7.43 -11.74 17.90
C VAL A 173 -8.02 -13.13 17.63
N GLY A 174 -7.16 -14.15 17.63
CA GLY A 174 -7.55 -15.56 17.72
C GLY A 174 -6.60 -16.34 18.64
N ARG A 175 -7.00 -17.56 19.02
CA ARG A 175 -6.27 -18.35 20.01
C ARG A 175 -6.12 -19.82 19.64
N ILE A 176 -4.93 -20.39 19.83
CA ILE A 176 -4.72 -21.85 19.93
C ILE A 176 -4.38 -22.20 21.39
N PRO A 177 -5.30 -22.79 22.15
CA PRO A 177 -5.03 -23.20 23.53
C PRO A 177 -3.90 -24.24 23.61
N PHE A 178 -3.01 -24.09 24.58
CA PHE A 178 -1.95 -25.05 24.87
C PHE A 178 -2.05 -25.56 26.32
N TYR A 179 -2.53 -26.79 26.49
CA TYR A 179 -2.61 -27.46 27.79
C TYR A 179 -1.45 -28.44 28.03
N GLY A 180 -0.25 -28.12 27.53
CA GLY A 180 0.97 -28.91 27.76
C GLY A 180 1.22 -30.06 26.79
N ASN A 181 0.52 -30.13 25.64
CA ASN A 181 0.68 -31.20 24.65
C ASN A 181 1.14 -30.65 23.29
N TYR A 182 2.44 -30.78 23.00
CA TYR A 182 3.04 -30.32 21.74
C TYR A 182 2.49 -31.05 20.52
N GLY A 183 2.18 -32.34 20.62
CA GLY A 183 1.61 -33.09 19.49
C GLY A 183 0.25 -32.57 19.07
N GLN A 184 -0.58 -32.10 20.01
CA GLN A 184 -1.87 -31.48 19.71
C GLN A 184 -1.71 -30.10 19.08
N LEU A 185 -0.79 -29.26 19.61
CA LEU A 185 -0.47 -27.98 19.01
C LEU A 185 0.04 -28.15 17.58
N ASP A 186 1.02 -29.04 17.38
CA ASP A 186 1.63 -29.27 16.07
C ASP A 186 0.63 -29.84 15.06
N ALA A 187 -0.32 -30.68 15.51
CA ALA A 187 -1.42 -31.17 14.67
C ALA A 187 -2.36 -30.04 14.21
N ILE A 188 -2.71 -29.11 15.11
CA ILE A 188 -3.53 -27.93 14.78
C ILE A 188 -2.79 -27.06 13.76
N LEU A 189 -1.53 -26.71 14.03
CA LEU A 189 -0.72 -25.88 13.13
C LEU A 189 -0.55 -26.52 11.74
N SER A 190 -0.28 -27.82 11.69
CA SER A 190 -0.15 -28.56 10.42
C SER A 190 -1.46 -28.58 9.64
N LYS A 191 -2.60 -28.77 10.33
CA LYS A 191 -3.93 -28.74 9.72
C LYS A 191 -4.26 -27.35 9.17
N THR A 192 -3.90 -26.29 9.89
CA THR A 192 -4.06 -24.90 9.43
C THR A 192 -3.23 -24.62 8.18
N ILE A 193 -1.94 -24.99 8.16
CA ILE A 193 -1.08 -24.85 6.97
C ILE A 193 -1.69 -25.59 5.77
N ALA A 194 -2.11 -26.84 5.97
CA ALA A 194 -2.70 -27.65 4.90
C ALA A 194 -4.00 -27.04 4.35
N TYR A 195 -4.86 -26.53 5.24
CA TYR A 195 -6.10 -25.87 4.85
C TYR A 195 -5.82 -24.57 4.09
N GLN A 196 -4.89 -23.73 4.56
CA GLN A 196 -4.56 -22.45 3.93
C GLN A 196 -3.82 -22.61 2.60
N SER A 197 -3.07 -23.71 2.43
CA SER A 197 -2.35 -24.03 1.20
C SER A 197 -3.23 -24.63 0.09
N ALA A 198 -4.43 -25.12 0.43
CA ALA A 198 -5.31 -25.76 -0.54
C ALA A 198 -5.97 -24.74 -1.48
N SER A 199 -6.05 -25.08 -2.77
CA SER A 199 -6.61 -24.21 -3.81
C SER A 199 -7.32 -25.03 -4.90
N GLY A 200 -8.08 -24.34 -5.76
CA GLY A 200 -8.77 -24.95 -6.89
C GLY A 200 -9.89 -25.92 -6.48
N PRO A 201 -10.15 -26.99 -7.26
CA PRO A 201 -11.24 -27.93 -6.99
C PRO A 201 -11.18 -28.60 -5.60
N ALA A 202 -9.98 -28.66 -4.99
CA ALA A 202 -9.79 -29.24 -3.67
C ALA A 202 -10.47 -28.45 -2.53
N THR A 203 -10.96 -27.22 -2.80
CA THR A 203 -11.67 -26.39 -1.81
C THR A 203 -13.19 -26.30 -2.05
N GLU A 204 -13.72 -26.92 -3.11
CA GLU A 204 -15.17 -26.84 -3.45
C GLU A 204 -16.07 -27.32 -2.31
N TRP A 205 -15.63 -28.34 -1.57
CA TRP A 205 -16.38 -28.88 -0.44
C TRP A 205 -16.64 -27.86 0.67
N ARG A 206 -15.85 -26.77 0.75
CA ARG A 206 -16.03 -25.72 1.75
C ARG A 206 -17.35 -24.96 1.56
N GLN A 207 -17.93 -25.01 0.36
CA GLN A 207 -19.23 -24.41 0.02
C GLN A 207 -20.43 -25.31 0.41
N ASN A 208 -20.30 -26.04 1.51
CA ASN A 208 -21.38 -26.83 2.11
C ASN A 208 -21.50 -26.48 3.59
N ALA A 209 -22.74 -26.20 4.02
CA ALA A 209 -23.03 -25.88 5.42
C ALA A 209 -23.84 -26.99 6.11
N LEU A 210 -23.51 -27.28 7.37
CA LEU A 210 -24.32 -28.10 8.27
C LEU A 210 -25.01 -27.18 9.29
N LEU A 211 -26.32 -27.30 9.42
CA LEU A 211 -27.15 -26.44 10.26
C LEU A 211 -27.93 -27.28 11.29
N PRO A 212 -27.27 -27.80 12.35
CA PRO A 212 -27.95 -28.53 13.41
C PRO A 212 -28.57 -27.54 14.41
N MET A 213 -29.87 -27.66 14.68
CA MET A 213 -30.58 -26.77 15.60
C MET A 213 -31.40 -27.59 16.59
N LYS A 214 -31.33 -27.22 17.87
CA LYS A 214 -32.14 -27.83 18.94
C LYS A 214 -32.84 -26.71 19.73
N PRO A 215 -34.12 -26.88 20.12
CA PRO A 215 -34.84 -25.88 20.88
C PRO A 215 -34.09 -25.44 22.13
N SER A 216 -34.03 -24.12 22.37
CA SER A 216 -33.51 -23.57 23.62
C SER A 216 -34.59 -23.49 24.70
N ASP A 217 -35.86 -23.32 24.32
CA ASP A 217 -37.02 -23.45 25.21
C ASP A 217 -38.29 -23.70 24.38
N ASP A 218 -39.42 -23.92 25.06
CA ASP A 218 -40.72 -24.23 24.46
C ASP A 218 -41.21 -23.16 23.46
N SER A 219 -40.75 -21.92 23.60
CA SER A 219 -41.10 -20.79 22.72
C SER A 219 -40.01 -20.44 21.71
N THR A 220 -38.86 -21.11 21.76
CA THR A 220 -37.66 -20.76 21.00
C THR A 220 -37.09 -22.02 20.30
N PRO A 221 -37.68 -22.45 19.16
CA PRO A 221 -37.44 -23.77 18.58
C PRO A 221 -36.12 -23.91 17.80
N GLY A 222 -35.31 -22.86 17.67
CA GLY A 222 -33.99 -22.89 17.06
C GLY A 222 -33.94 -22.98 15.53
N TYR A 223 -34.86 -23.70 14.88
CA TYR A 223 -34.83 -23.91 13.41
C TYR A 223 -34.92 -22.61 12.60
N HIS A 224 -35.51 -21.55 13.15
CA HIS A 224 -35.58 -20.24 12.49
C HIS A 224 -34.19 -19.72 12.11
N LEU A 225 -33.16 -19.95 12.95
CA LEU A 225 -31.78 -19.54 12.64
C LEU A 225 -31.25 -20.30 11.42
N GLY A 226 -31.44 -21.62 11.41
CA GLY A 226 -31.01 -22.48 10.29
C GLY A 226 -31.70 -22.09 8.99
N GLU A 227 -33.01 -21.85 9.04
CA GLU A 227 -33.77 -21.42 7.87
C GLU A 227 -33.36 -20.02 7.40
N GLN A 228 -33.06 -19.09 8.31
CA GLN A 228 -32.62 -17.75 7.94
C GLN A 228 -31.21 -17.77 7.31
N ILE A 229 -30.25 -18.49 7.89
CA ILE A 229 -28.92 -18.68 7.28
C ILE A 229 -29.06 -19.33 5.90
N LYS A 230 -29.89 -20.37 5.77
CA LYS A 230 -30.15 -21.02 4.48
C LYS A 230 -30.66 -20.04 3.44
N ASN A 231 -31.69 -19.28 3.77
CA ASN A 231 -32.38 -18.41 2.82
C ASN A 231 -31.56 -17.16 2.49
N ASP A 232 -30.99 -16.51 3.50
CA ASP A 232 -30.39 -15.17 3.36
C ASP A 232 -28.90 -15.26 3.02
N VAL A 233 -28.18 -16.26 3.55
CA VAL A 233 -26.71 -16.37 3.41
C VAL A 233 -26.33 -17.41 2.34
N LEU A 234 -26.91 -18.60 2.38
CA LEU A 234 -26.45 -19.73 1.56
C LEU A 234 -27.06 -19.75 0.16
N THR A 235 -28.35 -19.41 0.03
CA THR A 235 -29.06 -19.47 -1.26
C THR A 235 -28.56 -18.40 -2.23
N GLY A 236 -28.24 -17.19 -1.75
CA GLY A 236 -27.64 -16.12 -2.56
C GLY A 236 -26.23 -16.43 -3.08
N ALA A 237 -25.51 -17.35 -2.42
CA ALA A 237 -24.14 -17.74 -2.75
C ALA A 237 -24.03 -19.08 -3.49
N ALA A 238 -25.15 -19.74 -3.81
CA ALA A 238 -25.22 -21.08 -4.41
C ALA A 238 -24.55 -22.21 -3.59
N TRP A 239 -24.68 -22.17 -2.27
CA TRP A 239 -24.09 -23.17 -1.36
C TRP A 239 -24.97 -24.42 -1.19
N GLY A 240 -24.31 -25.56 -0.99
CA GLY A 240 -24.98 -26.74 -0.45
C GLY A 240 -25.27 -26.58 1.04
N TYR A 241 -26.32 -27.23 1.53
CA TYR A 241 -26.68 -27.22 2.94
C TYR A 241 -27.29 -28.54 3.39
N HIS A 242 -27.15 -28.85 4.68
CA HIS A 242 -27.80 -29.98 5.33
C HIS A 242 -28.37 -29.51 6.67
N ARG A 243 -29.69 -29.62 6.86
CA ARG A 243 -30.39 -29.19 8.06
C ARG A 243 -30.66 -30.40 8.95
N ILE A 244 -30.36 -30.26 10.23
CA ILE A 244 -30.69 -31.26 11.25
C ILE A 244 -31.50 -30.57 12.34
N TYR A 245 -32.80 -30.84 12.40
CA TYR A 245 -33.72 -30.19 13.33
C TYR A 245 -34.37 -31.21 14.25
N ASP A 246 -34.97 -30.76 15.35
CA ASP A 246 -35.62 -31.65 16.31
C ASP A 246 -36.86 -32.32 15.72
N GLU A 247 -37.59 -31.59 14.87
CA GLU A 247 -38.78 -32.03 14.15
C GLU A 247 -38.82 -31.41 12.74
N ASP A 248 -39.77 -31.82 11.92
CA ASP A 248 -39.91 -31.29 10.55
C ASP A 248 -40.47 -29.85 10.52
N TYR A 249 -41.08 -29.40 11.63
CA TYR A 249 -41.69 -28.06 11.81
C TYR A 249 -42.65 -27.61 10.69
N GLY A 250 -43.17 -28.54 9.89
CA GLY A 250 -44.00 -28.24 8.72
C GLY A 250 -43.25 -27.53 7.59
N LEU A 251 -41.91 -27.55 7.58
CA LEU A 251 -41.09 -26.93 6.55
C LEU A 251 -41.24 -27.65 5.20
N THR A 252 -41.13 -26.90 4.11
CA THR A 252 -41.17 -27.45 2.75
C THR A 252 -39.96 -26.94 1.94
N PRO A 253 -39.01 -27.81 1.55
CA PRO A 253 -38.91 -29.22 1.92
C PRO A 253 -38.61 -29.43 3.42
N PRO A 254 -39.01 -30.58 4.01
CA PRO A 254 -38.64 -30.92 5.39
C PRO A 254 -37.11 -30.98 5.53
N PRO A 255 -36.57 -30.77 6.75
CA PRO A 255 -35.13 -30.89 7.03
C PRO A 255 -34.60 -32.27 6.64
N GLU A 256 -33.33 -32.32 6.25
CA GLU A 256 -32.69 -33.53 5.73
C GLU A 256 -32.51 -34.62 6.81
N THR A 257 -32.52 -34.26 8.09
CA THR A 257 -32.43 -35.23 9.20
C THR A 257 -33.22 -34.76 10.43
N THR A 258 -34.03 -35.66 11.00
CA THR A 258 -34.75 -35.50 12.26
C THR A 258 -34.81 -36.84 13.03
N PRO A 259 -34.79 -36.85 14.38
CA PRO A 259 -34.57 -35.72 15.27
C PRO A 259 -33.08 -35.35 15.42
N CYS A 260 -32.81 -34.13 15.85
CA CYS A 260 -31.47 -33.65 16.18
C CYS A 260 -30.95 -34.36 17.45
N THR A 261 -29.89 -35.15 17.25
CA THR A 261 -29.18 -35.93 18.28
C THR A 261 -27.68 -35.87 18.03
N VAL A 262 -26.87 -36.02 19.09
CA VAL A 262 -25.40 -35.98 18.96
C VAL A 262 -24.88 -37.01 17.95
N GLY A 263 -25.41 -38.24 17.99
CA GLY A 263 -25.06 -39.30 17.04
C GLY A 263 -25.44 -38.93 15.61
N GLY A 264 -26.65 -38.43 15.39
CA GLY A 264 -27.10 -38.01 14.06
C GLY A 264 -26.27 -36.88 13.46
N VAL A 265 -25.90 -35.88 14.26
CA VAL A 265 -25.06 -34.76 13.81
C VAL A 265 -23.63 -35.21 13.52
N SER A 266 -23.02 -35.96 14.44
CA SER A 266 -21.64 -36.45 14.26
C SER A 266 -21.51 -37.44 13.11
N ASP A 267 -22.48 -38.32 12.89
CA ASP A 267 -22.51 -39.23 11.74
C ASP A 267 -22.63 -38.47 10.42
N VAL A 268 -23.52 -37.47 10.33
CA VAL A 268 -23.65 -36.66 9.11
C VAL A 268 -22.37 -35.88 8.84
N TRP A 269 -21.78 -35.24 9.85
CA TRP A 269 -20.56 -34.44 9.71
C TRP A 269 -19.32 -35.29 9.41
N ALA A 270 -19.15 -36.45 10.04
CA ALA A 270 -18.01 -37.32 9.78
C ALA A 270 -18.02 -37.89 8.34
N ASN A 271 -19.20 -38.11 7.77
CA ASN A 271 -19.36 -38.75 6.47
C ASN A 271 -19.54 -37.78 5.29
N ASN A 272 -19.72 -36.48 5.54
CA ASN A 272 -19.91 -35.48 4.50
C ASN A 272 -19.04 -34.25 4.77
N PRO A 273 -18.37 -33.69 3.74
CA PRO A 273 -17.49 -32.56 3.96
C PRO A 273 -18.30 -31.26 4.04
N PHE A 274 -18.15 -30.54 5.14
CA PHE A 274 -18.78 -29.24 5.37
C PHE A 274 -17.71 -28.19 5.64
N GLY A 275 -17.78 -27.06 4.95
CA GLY A 275 -16.93 -25.92 5.29
C GLY A 275 -17.45 -25.14 6.48
N LEU A 276 -18.77 -25.08 6.69
CA LEU A 276 -19.39 -24.29 7.74
C LEU A 276 -20.33 -25.15 8.58
N VAL A 277 -20.25 -25.05 9.91
CA VAL A 277 -21.22 -25.65 10.82
C VAL A 277 -21.70 -24.60 11.82
N VAL A 278 -22.99 -24.31 11.83
CA VAL A 278 -23.57 -23.30 12.73
C VAL A 278 -24.74 -23.91 13.46
N TRP A 279 -24.72 -23.85 14.79
CA TRP A 279 -25.80 -24.34 15.63
C TRP A 279 -26.19 -23.36 16.71
N TRP A 280 -27.36 -23.62 17.27
CA TRP A 280 -27.84 -22.95 18.47
C TRP A 280 -28.57 -23.95 19.38
N THR A 281 -28.14 -24.01 20.64
CA THR A 281 -28.75 -24.81 21.71
C THR A 281 -28.15 -24.44 23.08
N HIS A 282 -28.50 -25.17 24.15
CA HIS A 282 -27.82 -25.10 25.44
C HIS A 282 -26.44 -25.73 25.40
N GLY A 283 -25.53 -25.30 26.27
CA GLY A 283 -24.17 -25.83 26.30
C GLY A 283 -23.57 -25.93 27.69
N ASN A 284 -22.56 -26.77 27.80
CA ASN A 284 -21.60 -26.81 28.89
C ASN A 284 -20.18 -26.89 28.31
N SER A 285 -19.15 -27.01 29.15
CA SER A 285 -17.76 -27.05 28.67
C SER A 285 -17.49 -28.15 27.64
N GLN A 286 -18.14 -29.32 27.75
CA GLN A 286 -17.83 -30.50 26.95
C GLN A 286 -18.91 -30.87 25.92
N GLY A 287 -19.97 -30.07 25.77
CA GLY A 287 -21.03 -30.37 24.82
C GLY A 287 -22.03 -29.26 24.57
N ALA A 288 -22.63 -29.32 23.38
CA ALA A 288 -23.82 -28.61 22.96
C ALA A 288 -24.98 -29.63 22.95
N TYR A 289 -26.05 -29.30 23.69
CA TYR A 289 -27.14 -30.22 24.01
C TYR A 289 -27.77 -30.84 22.75
N GLU A 290 -27.70 -32.17 22.65
CA GLU A 290 -28.21 -32.95 21.51
C GLU A 290 -27.62 -32.59 20.13
N VAL A 291 -26.57 -31.76 20.08
CA VAL A 291 -25.92 -31.32 18.83
C VAL A 291 -24.53 -31.94 18.71
N MET A 292 -23.64 -31.73 19.69
CA MET A 292 -22.26 -32.22 19.61
C MET A 292 -21.62 -32.33 20.99
N ASP A 293 -20.75 -33.32 21.20
CA ASP A 293 -19.98 -33.44 22.44
C ASP A 293 -18.54 -33.86 22.17
N THR A 294 -17.69 -33.70 23.20
CA THR A 294 -16.26 -34.01 23.09
C THR A 294 -15.95 -35.50 22.90
N ALA A 295 -16.89 -36.41 23.14
CA ALA A 295 -16.71 -37.84 22.93
C ALA A 295 -16.89 -38.22 21.45
N HIS A 296 -17.71 -37.48 20.70
CA HIS A 296 -17.95 -37.71 19.28
C HIS A 296 -17.05 -36.87 18.36
N VAL A 297 -16.52 -35.74 18.84
CA VAL A 297 -15.58 -34.90 18.08
C VAL A 297 -14.37 -35.65 17.47
N PRO A 298 -13.72 -36.61 18.15
CA PRO A 298 -12.63 -37.40 17.55
C PRO A 298 -13.03 -38.28 16.36
N LEU A 299 -14.32 -38.44 16.07
CA LEU A 299 -14.83 -39.17 14.91
C LEU A 299 -14.85 -38.31 13.64
N LEU A 300 -14.64 -36.99 13.76
CA LEU A 300 -14.69 -36.06 12.64
C LEU A 300 -13.46 -36.17 11.74
N ASN A 301 -13.63 -35.73 10.49
CA ASN A 301 -12.62 -35.86 9.45
C ASN A 301 -11.75 -34.60 9.31
N ASP A 302 -10.51 -34.66 9.79
CA ASP A 302 -9.55 -33.55 9.69
C ASP A 302 -9.05 -33.25 8.26
N ALA A 303 -9.41 -34.06 7.25
CA ALA A 303 -9.20 -33.70 5.85
C ALA A 303 -10.19 -32.63 5.36
N TYR A 304 -11.32 -32.47 6.06
CA TYR A 304 -12.38 -31.51 5.74
C TYR A 304 -12.79 -30.67 6.97
N PRO A 305 -11.85 -29.92 7.58
CA PRO A 305 -12.14 -29.21 8.82
C PRO A 305 -12.98 -27.95 8.56
N ALA A 306 -14.02 -27.75 9.37
CA ALA A 306 -15.02 -26.71 9.19
C ALA A 306 -14.76 -25.47 10.05
N PHE A 307 -15.25 -24.32 9.57
CA PHE A 307 -15.58 -23.20 10.44
C PHE A 307 -16.78 -23.58 11.28
N THR A 308 -16.76 -23.19 12.55
CA THR A 308 -17.90 -23.44 13.43
C THR A 308 -18.30 -22.21 14.21
N PHE A 309 -19.61 -22.00 14.36
CA PHE A 309 -20.17 -21.08 15.35
C PHE A 309 -21.03 -21.88 16.32
N GLN A 310 -20.56 -21.92 17.56
CA GLN A 310 -21.17 -22.67 18.64
C GLN A 310 -22.10 -21.75 19.42
N GLY A 311 -23.35 -21.62 18.97
CA GLY A 311 -24.37 -20.83 19.66
C GLY A 311 -24.83 -21.52 20.95
N SER A 312 -23.91 -21.79 21.88
CA SER A 312 -24.17 -22.54 23.11
C SER A 312 -23.21 -22.12 24.21
N CYS A 313 -23.70 -22.15 25.45
CA CYS A 313 -22.98 -21.64 26.62
C CYS A 313 -21.70 -22.43 26.91
N SER A 314 -20.65 -21.72 27.35
CA SER A 314 -19.44 -22.28 27.95
C SER A 314 -18.64 -23.28 27.11
N ASN A 315 -18.88 -23.43 25.81
CA ASN A 315 -18.12 -24.39 24.99
C ASN A 315 -16.62 -24.09 24.83
N SER A 316 -16.20 -22.86 25.16
CA SER A 316 -14.80 -22.42 25.18
C SER A 316 -14.29 -22.17 26.60
N TYR A 317 -14.82 -22.88 27.60
CA TYR A 317 -14.44 -22.72 29.01
C TYR A 317 -12.93 -23.01 29.21
N PRO A 318 -12.08 -21.99 29.48
CA PRO A 318 -10.63 -22.14 29.42
C PRO A 318 -10.04 -23.02 30.52
N GLU A 319 -10.75 -23.21 31.64
CA GLU A 319 -10.30 -24.09 32.71
C GLU A 319 -10.54 -25.57 32.44
N ASP A 320 -11.39 -25.91 31.45
CA ASP A 320 -11.59 -27.28 30.99
C ASP A 320 -10.65 -27.55 29.80
N THR A 321 -9.63 -28.37 30.04
CA THR A 321 -8.61 -28.74 29.05
C THR A 321 -9.15 -29.58 27.89
N ASN A 322 -10.39 -30.04 27.99
CA ASN A 322 -11.11 -30.79 26.95
C ASN A 322 -12.40 -30.08 26.54
N ASN A 323 -12.47 -28.74 26.64
CA ASN A 323 -13.64 -28.01 26.21
C ASN A 323 -13.98 -28.24 24.72
N LEU A 324 -15.24 -28.07 24.34
CA LEU A 324 -15.76 -28.44 23.03
C LEU A 324 -15.05 -27.68 21.89
N ALA A 325 -14.81 -26.37 22.07
CA ALA A 325 -14.09 -25.55 21.09
C ALA A 325 -12.66 -26.04 20.85
N TYR A 326 -11.91 -26.31 21.92
CA TYR A 326 -10.57 -26.87 21.79
C TYR A 326 -10.58 -28.28 21.19
N SER A 327 -11.58 -29.10 21.53
CA SER A 327 -11.75 -30.42 20.95
C SER A 327 -11.99 -30.35 19.44
N LEU A 328 -12.87 -29.45 19.00
CA LEU A 328 -13.16 -29.23 17.58
C LEU A 328 -11.94 -28.67 16.84
N LEU A 329 -11.18 -27.76 17.45
CA LEU A 329 -9.96 -27.27 16.84
C LEU A 329 -8.93 -28.39 16.63
N ARG A 330 -8.87 -29.37 17.54
CA ARG A 330 -8.08 -30.59 17.34
C ARG A 330 -8.66 -31.50 16.25
N HIS A 331 -9.99 -31.63 16.17
CA HIS A 331 -10.67 -32.55 15.26
C HIS A 331 -11.88 -31.94 14.56
N GLY A 332 -11.86 -31.90 13.23
CA GLY A 332 -13.00 -31.49 12.40
C GLY A 332 -13.28 -29.98 12.33
N GLY A 333 -12.65 -29.16 13.17
CA GLY A 333 -12.71 -27.69 13.11
C GLY A 333 -11.38 -27.06 12.64
N ILE A 334 -11.47 -25.95 11.91
CA ILE A 334 -10.31 -25.14 11.48
C ILE A 334 -10.25 -23.77 12.17
N ALA A 335 -11.42 -23.19 12.42
CA ALA A 335 -11.64 -21.98 13.21
C ALA A 335 -13.00 -22.11 13.88
N THR A 336 -13.05 -21.94 15.18
CA THR A 336 -14.26 -22.20 15.98
C THR A 336 -14.56 -21.05 16.92
N VAL A 337 -15.80 -20.56 16.87
CA VAL A 337 -16.30 -19.50 17.75
C VAL A 337 -17.15 -20.13 18.82
N GLY A 338 -16.78 -19.96 20.08
CA GLY A 338 -17.55 -20.46 21.22
C GLY A 338 -17.46 -19.54 22.42
N ALA A 339 -18.44 -19.65 23.32
CA ALA A 339 -18.54 -18.81 24.51
C ALA A 339 -17.68 -19.36 25.66
N THR A 340 -16.89 -18.50 26.33
CA THR A 340 -16.09 -18.87 27.52
C THR A 340 -16.94 -19.06 28.78
N ARG A 341 -18.14 -18.47 28.81
CA ARG A 341 -19.15 -18.53 29.88
C ARG A 341 -20.56 -18.56 29.27
N SER A 342 -21.58 -18.28 30.08
CA SER A 342 -22.97 -18.20 29.63
C SER A 342 -23.15 -17.13 28.53
N SER A 343 -23.82 -17.52 27.45
CA SER A 343 -24.23 -16.66 26.34
C SER A 343 -25.75 -16.55 26.30
N TRP A 344 -26.29 -15.41 25.89
CA TRP A 344 -27.71 -15.07 26.03
C TRP A 344 -28.41 -14.92 24.68
N TYR A 345 -29.73 -15.10 24.70
CA TYR A 345 -30.62 -14.95 23.55
C TYR A 345 -31.95 -14.32 23.98
N TRP A 346 -32.77 -13.89 23.03
CA TRP A 346 -34.10 -13.37 23.32
C TRP A 346 -35.14 -14.50 23.26
N VAL A 347 -35.93 -14.67 24.33
CA VAL A 347 -37.00 -15.68 24.37
C VAL A 347 -38.03 -15.38 23.27
N GLY A 348 -38.29 -16.35 22.40
CA GLY A 348 -39.19 -16.19 21.25
C GLY A 348 -38.56 -15.56 20.00
N GLU A 349 -37.23 -15.43 19.95
CA GLU A 349 -36.51 -14.86 18.79
C GLU A 349 -36.64 -15.70 17.52
N THR A 350 -37.00 -15.05 16.42
CA THR A 350 -37.19 -15.68 15.10
C THR A 350 -36.48 -14.95 13.96
N SER A 351 -35.84 -13.81 14.23
CA SER A 351 -35.11 -12.99 13.25
C SER A 351 -33.76 -12.59 13.83
N PHE A 352 -32.69 -12.74 13.05
CA PHE A 352 -31.31 -12.68 13.53
C PHE A 352 -30.44 -11.61 12.86
N SER A 353 -30.86 -11.04 11.72
CA SER A 353 -30.16 -9.89 11.12
C SER A 353 -30.23 -8.69 12.07
N GLY A 354 -29.07 -8.06 12.32
CA GLY A 354 -28.93 -6.95 13.25
C GLY A 354 -29.06 -7.32 14.74
N SER A 355 -29.21 -8.60 15.10
CA SER A 355 -29.41 -9.02 16.49
C SER A 355 -28.07 -9.28 17.21
N SER A 356 -27.94 -8.73 18.42
CA SER A 356 -26.80 -8.91 19.35
C SER A 356 -26.87 -10.20 20.19
N SER A 357 -27.93 -11.01 20.00
CA SER A 357 -28.10 -12.30 20.67
C SER A 357 -27.05 -13.32 20.22
N GLY A 358 -26.81 -14.37 21.00
CA GLY A 358 -25.94 -15.49 20.60
C GLY A 358 -26.26 -16.06 19.21
N PRO A 359 -27.54 -16.39 18.88
CA PRO A 359 -27.90 -16.81 17.53
C PRO A 359 -27.80 -15.68 16.48
N GLY A 360 -28.06 -14.42 16.86
CA GLY A 360 -27.84 -13.23 16.01
C GLY A 360 -26.38 -13.07 15.58
N MET A 361 -25.46 -13.19 16.52
CA MET A 361 -24.02 -13.24 16.26
C MET A 361 -23.63 -14.44 15.40
N GLY A 362 -24.29 -15.60 15.58
CA GLY A 362 -24.08 -16.78 14.75
C GLY A 362 -24.50 -16.57 13.29
N TYR A 363 -25.65 -15.93 13.06
CA TYR A 363 -26.10 -15.49 11.74
C TYR A 363 -25.09 -14.52 11.11
N ALA A 364 -24.71 -13.47 11.85
CA ALA A 364 -23.81 -12.43 11.40
C ALA A 364 -22.39 -12.94 11.09
N TYR A 365 -21.90 -13.92 11.86
CA TYR A 365 -20.63 -14.60 11.64
C TYR A 365 -20.70 -15.45 10.37
N ALA A 366 -21.74 -16.30 10.25
CA ALA A 366 -21.98 -17.13 9.08
C ALA A 366 -22.00 -16.30 7.79
N ALA A 367 -22.74 -15.20 7.81
CA ALA A 367 -22.79 -14.24 6.71
C ALA A 367 -21.37 -13.79 6.35
N ARG A 368 -20.59 -13.24 7.29
CA ARG A 368 -19.25 -12.70 7.00
C ARG A 368 -18.25 -13.75 6.49
N VAL A 369 -18.20 -14.94 7.08
CA VAL A 369 -17.22 -15.97 6.64
C VAL A 369 -17.57 -16.53 5.27
N VAL A 370 -18.86 -16.67 4.94
CA VAL A 370 -19.31 -17.06 3.60
C VAL A 370 -18.87 -16.03 2.56
N GLN A 371 -18.79 -14.74 2.92
CA GLN A 371 -18.32 -13.65 2.05
C GLN A 371 -16.80 -13.58 1.86
N GLY A 372 -16.05 -14.47 2.52
CA GLY A 372 -14.59 -14.51 2.45
C GLY A 372 -13.90 -13.67 3.51
N ALA A 373 -14.61 -13.15 4.53
CA ALA A 373 -13.95 -12.59 5.70
C ALA A 373 -13.13 -13.67 6.43
N SER A 374 -12.02 -13.27 7.04
CA SER A 374 -11.26 -14.14 7.94
C SER A 374 -12.04 -14.40 9.23
N ALA A 375 -11.70 -15.47 9.95
CA ALA A 375 -12.35 -15.82 11.23
C ALA A 375 -12.29 -14.65 12.22
N GLY A 376 -11.12 -14.02 12.31
CA GLY A 376 -10.87 -12.83 13.13
C GLY A 376 -11.76 -11.68 12.69
N LEU A 377 -11.67 -11.26 11.42
CA LEU A 377 -12.43 -10.14 10.89
C LEU A 377 -13.93 -10.35 11.04
N ALA A 378 -14.43 -11.55 10.74
CA ALA A 378 -15.84 -11.89 10.89
C ALA A 378 -16.33 -11.65 12.32
N MET A 379 -15.58 -12.16 13.31
CA MET A 379 -15.94 -12.04 14.73
C MET A 379 -15.82 -10.61 15.27
N HIS A 380 -14.84 -9.87 14.78
CA HIS A 380 -14.50 -8.55 15.27
C HIS A 380 -15.42 -7.50 14.65
N ALA A 381 -15.67 -7.58 13.33
CA ALA A 381 -16.61 -6.69 12.64
C ALA A 381 -18.06 -6.90 13.09
N LEU A 382 -18.49 -8.12 13.43
CA LEU A 382 -19.84 -8.32 13.95
C LEU A 382 -20.01 -7.71 15.35
N LYS A 383 -18.96 -7.70 16.18
CA LYS A 383 -19.00 -7.04 17.50
C LYS A 383 -19.12 -5.52 17.38
N GLN A 384 -18.50 -4.94 16.36
CA GLN A 384 -18.65 -3.52 16.09
C GLN A 384 -20.05 -3.19 15.56
N SER A 385 -20.56 -3.98 14.59
CA SER A 385 -21.81 -3.64 13.89
C SER A 385 -23.09 -3.89 14.68
N LEU A 386 -23.06 -4.83 15.63
CA LEU A 386 -24.25 -5.27 16.37
C LEU A 386 -24.43 -4.57 17.71
N TRP A 387 -23.56 -3.60 18.04
CA TRP A 387 -23.39 -3.03 19.37
C TRP A 387 -24.72 -2.77 20.11
N ASP A 388 -24.87 -3.41 21.27
CA ASP A 388 -26.04 -3.30 22.13
C ASP A 388 -25.65 -3.61 23.58
N ASN A 389 -25.94 -2.67 24.49
CA ASN A 389 -25.58 -2.80 25.91
C ASN A 389 -26.33 -3.96 26.59
N ASN A 390 -27.52 -4.34 26.13
CA ASN A 390 -28.32 -5.38 26.78
C ASN A 390 -27.72 -6.80 26.63
N MET A 391 -26.83 -6.99 25.66
CA MET A 391 -26.20 -8.27 25.35
C MET A 391 -24.68 -8.22 25.53
N TRP A 392 -24.16 -7.25 26.29
CA TRP A 392 -22.72 -7.03 26.51
C TRP A 392 -21.94 -8.30 26.86
N THR A 393 -22.54 -9.18 27.67
CA THR A 393 -21.92 -10.48 28.03
C THR A 393 -21.54 -11.31 26.79
N ASN A 394 -22.36 -11.31 25.73
CA ASN A 394 -22.07 -12.08 24.50
C ASN A 394 -20.79 -11.59 23.81
N TYR A 395 -20.56 -10.28 23.79
CA TYR A 395 -19.36 -9.67 23.20
C TYR A 395 -18.09 -10.10 23.93
N VAL A 396 -18.18 -10.21 25.26
CA VAL A 396 -17.06 -10.63 26.09
C VAL A 396 -16.76 -12.12 25.91
N VAL A 397 -17.79 -12.98 25.89
CA VAL A 397 -17.57 -14.43 26.01
C VAL A 397 -17.28 -15.12 24.68
N PHE A 398 -17.80 -14.61 23.55
CA PHE A 398 -17.52 -15.21 22.25
C PHE A 398 -16.14 -14.79 21.72
N GLY A 399 -15.30 -15.77 21.41
CA GLY A 399 -13.97 -15.56 20.84
C GLY A 399 -13.61 -16.65 19.83
N VAL A 400 -12.59 -16.37 19.02
CA VAL A 400 -12.10 -17.27 17.97
C VAL A 400 -11.03 -18.19 18.53
N TYR A 401 -11.29 -19.50 18.52
CA TYR A 401 -10.28 -20.53 18.68
C TYR A 401 -9.80 -20.96 17.28
N GLY A 402 -8.50 -20.81 17.01
CA GLY A 402 -7.88 -20.99 15.70
C GLY A 402 -7.12 -19.75 15.24
N ASP A 403 -6.53 -19.82 14.04
CA ASP A 403 -5.83 -18.69 13.43
C ASP A 403 -6.84 -17.64 12.93
N PRO A 404 -6.80 -16.38 13.44
CA PRO A 404 -7.74 -15.33 13.06
C PRO A 404 -7.66 -14.94 11.58
N SER A 405 -6.56 -15.23 10.87
CA SER A 405 -6.40 -14.92 9.44
C SER A 405 -7.01 -15.97 8.50
N THR A 406 -7.48 -17.10 9.04
CA THR A 406 -8.03 -18.19 8.23
C THR A 406 -9.36 -17.76 7.59
N ARG A 407 -9.57 -18.09 6.32
CA ARG A 407 -10.81 -17.81 5.57
C ARG A 407 -11.53 -19.10 5.19
N LEU A 408 -12.86 -19.11 5.33
CA LEU A 408 -13.71 -20.27 5.05
C LEU A 408 -13.68 -20.68 3.58
N VAL A 409 -13.85 -19.71 2.70
CA VAL A 409 -13.65 -19.87 1.27
C VAL A 409 -12.61 -18.85 0.85
N GLN A 410 -11.77 -19.21 -0.12
CA GLN A 410 -11.20 -18.18 -0.99
C GLN A 410 -12.42 -17.38 -1.51
N PRO A 411 -12.42 -16.03 -1.41
CA PRO A 411 -13.66 -15.25 -1.45
C PRO A 411 -14.60 -15.66 -2.59
N LEU A 412 -15.91 -15.74 -2.30
CA LEU A 412 -16.93 -16.14 -3.27
C LEU A 412 -16.76 -15.40 -4.59
N THR A 413 -16.82 -16.11 -5.70
CA THR A 413 -16.74 -15.46 -7.01
C THR A 413 -18.03 -14.72 -7.35
N GLY A 414 -18.02 -13.39 -7.38
CA GLY A 414 -19.01 -12.58 -8.10
C GLY A 414 -20.28 -12.14 -7.35
N SER A 415 -20.20 -11.87 -6.04
CA SER A 415 -21.30 -11.28 -5.25
C SER A 415 -21.07 -9.79 -4.92
N ILE A 416 -22.13 -9.01 -4.76
CA ILE A 416 -22.06 -7.57 -4.43
C ILE A 416 -22.89 -7.31 -3.18
N HIS A 417 -22.26 -6.73 -2.16
CA HIS A 417 -22.88 -6.46 -0.85
C HIS A 417 -22.90 -4.96 -0.57
N ASN A 418 -24.07 -4.40 -0.28
CA ASN A 418 -24.15 -3.11 0.39
C ASN A 418 -24.03 -3.36 1.90
N LEU A 419 -22.85 -3.06 2.47
CA LEU A 419 -22.50 -3.37 3.84
C LEU A 419 -23.41 -2.66 4.85
N THR A 420 -23.70 -1.38 4.62
CA THR A 420 -24.48 -0.55 5.55
C THR A 420 -25.92 -1.04 5.68
N GLN A 421 -26.47 -1.59 4.60
CA GLN A 421 -27.85 -2.05 4.54
C GLN A 421 -28.00 -3.55 4.75
N ASP A 422 -26.88 -4.30 4.81
CA ASP A 422 -26.86 -5.77 4.86
C ASP A 422 -27.66 -6.40 3.69
N THR A 423 -27.55 -5.83 2.48
CA THR A 423 -28.30 -6.29 1.29
C THR A 423 -27.44 -6.74 0.13
N TRP A 424 -27.90 -7.81 -0.54
CA TRP A 424 -27.19 -8.49 -1.62
C TRP A 424 -27.76 -8.16 -2.99
N HIS A 425 -26.85 -7.90 -3.94
CA HIS A 425 -27.20 -7.47 -5.29
C HIS A 425 -26.46 -8.25 -6.35
N ALA A 426 -27.12 -8.47 -7.49
CA ALA A 426 -26.51 -9.11 -8.65
C ALA A 426 -25.64 -8.15 -9.48
N THR A 427 -25.82 -6.83 -9.30
CA THR A 427 -25.11 -5.80 -10.08
C THR A 427 -24.77 -4.59 -9.22
N ILE A 428 -23.74 -3.85 -9.63
CA ILE A 428 -23.30 -2.64 -8.92
C ILE A 428 -24.40 -1.57 -8.96
N GLN A 429 -25.07 -1.42 -10.11
CA GLN A 429 -26.17 -0.46 -10.24
C GLN A 429 -27.35 -0.81 -9.32
N ALA A 430 -27.70 -2.09 -9.16
CA ALA A 430 -28.77 -2.48 -8.24
C ALA A 430 -28.43 -2.17 -6.77
N ALA A 431 -27.16 -2.33 -6.38
CA ALA A 431 -26.69 -1.92 -5.06
C ALA A 431 -26.74 -0.39 -4.88
N LEU A 432 -26.32 0.36 -5.90
CA LEU A 432 -26.35 1.83 -5.90
C LEU A 432 -27.76 2.41 -5.87
N ASP A 433 -28.72 1.80 -6.58
CA ASP A 433 -30.11 2.26 -6.65
C ASP A 433 -30.80 2.26 -5.27
N LEU A 434 -30.28 1.47 -4.34
CA LEU A 434 -30.75 1.38 -2.96
C LEU A 434 -29.82 2.09 -1.96
N ALA A 435 -28.63 2.52 -2.38
CA ALA A 435 -27.61 3.07 -1.50
C ALA A 435 -28.00 4.43 -0.90
N HIS A 436 -27.54 4.67 0.32
CA HIS A 436 -27.60 5.95 1.02
C HIS A 436 -26.20 6.61 1.07
N TYR A 437 -26.18 7.87 1.49
CA TYR A 437 -24.93 8.61 1.68
C TYR A 437 -24.05 7.94 2.74
N GLY A 438 -22.80 7.65 2.38
CA GLY A 438 -21.81 6.95 3.20
C GLY A 438 -21.79 5.43 3.02
N ASP A 439 -22.66 4.85 2.19
CA ASP A 439 -22.71 3.40 2.03
C ASP A 439 -21.43 2.82 1.41
N GLU A 440 -21.08 1.60 1.84
CA GLU A 440 -20.04 0.80 1.22
C GLU A 440 -20.63 -0.35 0.40
N ILE A 441 -20.29 -0.37 -0.88
CA ILE A 441 -20.62 -1.43 -1.83
C ILE A 441 -19.36 -2.26 -2.05
N ILE A 442 -19.37 -3.48 -1.51
CA ILE A 442 -18.24 -4.40 -1.51
C ILE A 442 -18.45 -5.47 -2.59
N LEU A 443 -17.48 -5.58 -3.48
CA LEU A 443 -17.39 -6.62 -4.50
C LEU A 443 -16.46 -7.72 -3.99
N SER A 444 -16.96 -8.94 -3.91
CA SER A 444 -16.07 -10.09 -3.75
C SER A 444 -15.19 -10.26 -5.00
N PRO A 445 -14.04 -10.94 -4.90
CA PRO A 445 -13.33 -11.49 -6.07
C PRO A 445 -14.30 -12.11 -7.06
N GLY A 446 -14.08 -11.94 -8.36
CA GLY A 446 -15.00 -12.39 -9.39
C GLY A 446 -14.97 -11.49 -10.63
N THR A 447 -15.56 -11.98 -11.72
CA THR A 447 -15.70 -11.18 -12.94
C THR A 447 -17.12 -10.63 -13.04
N TYR A 448 -17.24 -9.31 -12.98
CA TYR A 448 -18.49 -8.56 -13.12
C TYR A 448 -18.59 -8.03 -14.54
N SER A 449 -19.65 -8.44 -15.23
CA SER A 449 -19.93 -8.04 -16.62
C SER A 449 -21.44 -7.93 -16.86
N GLY A 450 -21.83 -7.45 -18.04
CA GLY A 450 -23.24 -7.29 -18.41
C GLY A 450 -23.93 -6.07 -17.81
N ALA A 451 -25.21 -5.89 -18.15
CA ALA A 451 -25.99 -4.71 -17.77
C ALA A 451 -26.01 -4.52 -16.24
N GLY A 452 -25.78 -3.29 -15.78
CA GLY A 452 -25.70 -2.94 -14.36
C GLY A 452 -24.30 -3.05 -13.75
N ASN A 453 -23.31 -3.58 -14.50
CA ASN A 453 -21.90 -3.64 -14.11
C ASN A 453 -21.01 -2.80 -15.04
N HIS A 454 -21.60 -1.99 -15.92
CA HIS A 454 -20.93 -1.01 -16.76
C HIS A 454 -21.87 0.20 -16.97
N ASP A 455 -21.29 1.30 -17.41
CA ASP A 455 -21.91 2.62 -17.59
C ASP A 455 -22.64 3.11 -16.33
N ILE A 456 -22.01 2.85 -15.17
CA ILE A 456 -22.53 3.17 -13.85
C ILE A 456 -22.40 4.67 -13.61
N VAL A 457 -23.49 5.30 -13.20
CA VAL A 457 -23.53 6.74 -12.87
C VAL A 457 -23.59 6.88 -11.35
N LEU A 458 -22.59 7.53 -10.75
CA LEU A 458 -22.49 7.64 -9.28
C LEU A 458 -23.44 8.72 -8.71
N GLY A 459 -23.79 9.73 -9.51
CA GLY A 459 -24.97 10.57 -9.28
C GLY A 459 -24.85 11.58 -8.14
N GLY A 460 -23.64 11.87 -7.67
CA GLY A 460 -23.37 12.83 -6.60
C GLY A 460 -23.60 12.27 -5.20
N MET A 461 -23.58 10.94 -5.06
CA MET A 461 -23.67 10.25 -3.78
C MET A 461 -22.26 9.93 -3.28
N ALA A 462 -21.97 10.27 -2.02
CA ALA A 462 -20.77 9.80 -1.34
C ALA A 462 -20.94 8.31 -1.04
N VAL A 463 -20.43 7.47 -1.92
CA VAL A 463 -20.50 6.00 -1.83
C VAL A 463 -19.12 5.45 -2.08
N THR A 464 -18.76 4.38 -1.35
CA THR A 464 -17.51 3.65 -1.57
C THR A 464 -17.81 2.37 -2.32
N ILE A 465 -17.30 2.23 -3.54
CA ILE A 465 -17.35 0.99 -4.31
C ILE A 465 -15.96 0.36 -4.28
N ARG A 466 -15.83 -0.81 -3.66
CA ARG A 466 -14.52 -1.43 -3.46
C ARG A 466 -14.51 -2.94 -3.56
N SER A 467 -13.33 -3.53 -3.77
CA SER A 467 -13.14 -4.96 -3.52
C SER A 467 -13.27 -5.30 -2.03
N ALA A 468 -13.40 -6.59 -1.73
CA ALA A 468 -13.42 -7.11 -0.36
C ALA A 468 -12.24 -6.63 0.48
N ASP A 469 -11.07 -6.52 -0.15
CA ASP A 469 -9.85 -5.96 0.41
C ASP A 469 -9.12 -5.18 -0.70
N PRO A 470 -9.16 -3.84 -0.68
CA PRO A 470 -8.52 -3.01 -1.70
C PRO A 470 -7.00 -2.91 -1.54
N ASN A 471 -6.45 -3.36 -0.41
CA ASN A 471 -5.01 -3.30 -0.14
C ASN A 471 -4.29 -4.61 -0.48
N ASP A 472 -5.04 -5.72 -0.60
CA ASP A 472 -4.52 -7.02 -1.03
C ASP A 472 -4.48 -7.10 -2.57
N PRO A 473 -3.29 -7.14 -3.20
CA PRO A 473 -3.16 -7.16 -4.66
C PRO A 473 -3.76 -8.41 -5.31
N ASP A 474 -3.84 -9.55 -4.62
CA ASP A 474 -4.46 -10.76 -5.15
C ASP A 474 -5.99 -10.61 -5.19
N VAL A 475 -6.55 -9.95 -4.18
CA VAL A 475 -7.98 -9.60 -4.16
C VAL A 475 -8.30 -8.59 -5.26
N VAL A 476 -7.50 -7.53 -5.40
CA VAL A 476 -7.68 -6.52 -6.47
C VAL A 476 -7.59 -7.15 -7.86
N ALA A 477 -6.61 -8.02 -8.08
CA ALA A 477 -6.44 -8.73 -9.35
C ALA A 477 -7.60 -9.69 -9.64
N ALA A 478 -8.22 -10.26 -8.61
CA ALA A 478 -9.33 -11.18 -8.73
C ALA A 478 -10.71 -10.48 -8.81
N THR A 479 -10.86 -9.25 -8.31
CA THR A 479 -12.09 -8.44 -8.41
C THR A 479 -12.09 -7.64 -9.72
N ILE A 480 -12.63 -8.25 -10.78
CA ILE A 480 -12.53 -7.79 -12.16
C ILE A 480 -13.86 -7.19 -12.63
N LEU A 481 -13.83 -5.93 -13.07
CA LEU A 481 -14.90 -5.32 -13.86
C LEU A 481 -14.54 -5.44 -15.36
N ASP A 482 -15.14 -6.42 -16.03
CA ASP A 482 -14.89 -6.71 -17.45
C ASP A 482 -15.99 -6.06 -18.31
N LEU A 483 -15.65 -4.92 -18.89
CA LEU A 483 -16.63 -4.04 -19.54
C LEU A 483 -17.08 -4.58 -20.91
N GLN A 484 -16.26 -5.40 -21.56
CA GLN A 484 -16.52 -5.96 -22.90
C GLN A 484 -16.88 -4.87 -23.93
N GLY A 485 -16.27 -3.69 -23.81
CA GLY A 485 -16.46 -2.56 -24.70
C GLY A 485 -15.88 -2.82 -26.08
N SER A 486 -16.56 -2.31 -27.12
CA SER A 486 -16.07 -2.35 -28.50
C SER A 486 -16.57 -1.15 -29.30
N PRO A 487 -16.03 -0.87 -30.50
CA PRO A 487 -16.58 0.16 -31.38
C PRO A 487 -18.07 -0.01 -31.69
N ALA A 488 -18.57 -1.26 -31.73
CA ALA A 488 -19.98 -1.56 -31.98
C ALA A 488 -20.86 -1.42 -30.72
N ALA A 489 -20.27 -1.54 -29.54
CA ALA A 489 -20.94 -1.39 -28.25
C ALA A 489 -20.00 -0.69 -27.25
N PRO A 490 -19.88 0.65 -27.32
CA PRO A 490 -19.06 1.40 -26.38
C PRO A 490 -19.59 1.26 -24.96
N ARG A 491 -18.71 0.95 -24.01
CA ARG A 491 -19.00 0.73 -22.59
C ARG A 491 -17.83 1.24 -21.76
N ARG A 492 -18.13 1.90 -20.65
CA ARG A 492 -17.15 2.28 -19.62
C ARG A 492 -17.57 1.71 -18.26
N ALA A 493 -16.73 1.81 -17.24
CA ALA A 493 -17.10 1.43 -15.87
C ALA A 493 -17.98 2.51 -15.23
N PHE A 494 -17.41 3.71 -15.05
CA PHE A 494 -18.00 4.75 -14.22
C PHE A 494 -18.10 6.10 -14.96
N LEU A 495 -19.16 6.84 -14.66
CA LEU A 495 -19.37 8.23 -15.05
C LEU A 495 -19.62 9.06 -13.80
N THR A 496 -18.71 10.00 -13.50
CA THR A 496 -18.88 10.95 -12.40
C THR A 496 -19.38 12.29 -12.92
N GLY A 497 -20.01 13.08 -12.05
CA GLY A 497 -20.68 14.32 -12.40
C GLY A 497 -20.88 15.23 -11.19
N ILE A 498 -21.88 16.11 -11.29
CA ILE A 498 -22.21 17.07 -10.24
C ILE A 498 -22.45 16.35 -8.92
N GLY A 499 -21.73 16.75 -7.87
CA GLY A 499 -21.88 16.25 -6.51
C GLY A 499 -20.99 15.04 -6.18
N ASP A 500 -20.32 14.43 -7.16
CA ASP A 500 -19.37 13.34 -6.90
C ASP A 500 -18.07 13.93 -6.34
N GLY A 501 -18.07 14.14 -5.02
CA GLY A 501 -16.97 14.71 -4.25
C GLY A 501 -15.90 13.68 -3.88
N PRO A 502 -14.93 14.06 -3.04
CA PRO A 502 -13.84 13.15 -2.62
C PRO A 502 -14.33 11.92 -1.85
N ASP A 503 -15.51 12.00 -1.22
CA ASP A 503 -16.16 10.88 -0.52
C ASP A 503 -16.83 9.87 -1.47
N THR A 504 -16.87 10.15 -2.77
CA THR A 504 -17.21 9.16 -3.79
C THR A 504 -15.95 8.38 -4.14
N VAL A 505 -15.84 7.15 -3.64
CA VAL A 505 -14.62 6.35 -3.66
C VAL A 505 -14.76 5.13 -4.57
N ILE A 506 -13.78 4.91 -5.44
CA ILE A 506 -13.59 3.68 -6.21
C ILE A 506 -12.26 3.07 -5.78
N ALA A 507 -12.28 1.88 -5.17
CA ALA A 507 -11.08 1.28 -4.58
C ALA A 507 -10.85 -0.20 -4.90
N GLY A 508 -9.63 -0.60 -5.21
CA GLY A 508 -9.28 -2.02 -5.26
C GLY A 508 -9.86 -2.83 -6.42
N LEU A 509 -10.19 -2.21 -7.55
CA LEU A 509 -10.83 -2.90 -8.68
C LEU A 509 -9.87 -3.08 -9.86
N THR A 510 -9.92 -4.24 -10.51
CA THR A 510 -9.33 -4.43 -11.85
C THR A 510 -10.37 -4.10 -12.92
N ILE A 511 -10.25 -2.93 -13.56
CA ILE A 511 -11.17 -2.43 -14.59
C ILE A 511 -10.53 -2.61 -15.96
N ARG A 512 -11.16 -3.44 -16.81
CA ARG A 512 -10.59 -3.80 -18.11
C ARG A 512 -11.56 -3.86 -19.26
N ASN A 513 -10.99 -3.89 -20.47
CA ASN A 513 -11.71 -4.03 -21.75
C ASN A 513 -12.79 -2.95 -21.96
N GLY A 514 -12.59 -1.75 -21.41
CA GLY A 514 -13.44 -0.60 -21.68
C GLY A 514 -13.24 -0.05 -23.08
N TYR A 515 -14.31 0.47 -23.70
CA TYR A 515 -14.24 1.18 -24.98
C TYR A 515 -15.19 2.38 -24.99
N ALA A 516 -14.66 3.60 -25.08
CA ALA A 516 -15.47 4.82 -25.15
C ALA A 516 -14.81 5.94 -25.95
N SER A 517 -15.57 6.96 -26.36
CA SER A 517 -14.99 8.14 -27.01
C SER A 517 -14.18 9.04 -26.08
N GLY A 518 -14.35 8.90 -24.76
CA GLY A 518 -13.52 9.57 -23.76
C GLY A 518 -13.62 8.84 -22.44
N GLY A 519 -12.46 8.43 -21.88
CA GLY A 519 -12.38 7.64 -20.67
C GLY A 519 -12.87 6.22 -20.93
N GLY A 520 -12.00 5.37 -21.48
CA GLY A 520 -12.37 3.98 -21.82
C GLY A 520 -12.90 3.21 -20.61
N ALA A 521 -12.40 3.50 -19.41
CA ALA A 521 -12.89 2.97 -18.14
C ALA A 521 -13.70 4.01 -17.34
N ILE A 522 -13.18 5.22 -17.11
CA ILE A 522 -13.83 6.23 -16.25
C ILE A 522 -13.84 7.59 -16.95
N ARG A 523 -14.96 8.29 -16.84
CA ARG A 523 -15.05 9.69 -17.26
C ARG A 523 -15.45 10.57 -16.08
N CYS A 524 -14.57 11.49 -15.71
CA CYS A 524 -14.84 12.53 -14.73
C CYS A 524 -15.23 13.84 -15.42
N GLN A 525 -16.35 14.43 -15.02
CA GLN A 525 -16.89 15.63 -15.66
C GLN A 525 -17.66 16.50 -14.67
N GLN A 526 -17.98 17.73 -15.10
CA GLN A 526 -18.85 18.66 -14.37
C GLN A 526 -18.36 18.98 -12.94
N ALA A 527 -17.07 19.31 -12.82
CA ALA A 527 -16.41 19.62 -11.55
C ALA A 527 -16.47 18.49 -10.50
N SER A 528 -16.59 17.23 -10.92
CA SER A 528 -16.46 16.08 -10.02
C SER A 528 -15.03 15.93 -9.49
N SER A 529 -14.90 15.41 -8.28
CA SER A 529 -13.61 15.18 -7.60
C SER A 529 -13.58 13.83 -6.86
N PRO A 530 -13.90 12.69 -7.52
CA PRO A 530 -13.91 11.40 -6.86
C PRO A 530 -12.51 10.96 -6.41
N THR A 531 -12.46 10.08 -5.41
CA THR A 531 -11.23 9.39 -5.00
C THR A 531 -11.15 8.03 -5.70
N ILE A 532 -10.13 7.84 -6.51
CA ILE A 532 -9.84 6.59 -7.24
C ILE A 532 -8.52 6.06 -6.69
N ARG A 533 -8.57 4.91 -5.99
CA ARG A 533 -7.37 4.38 -5.33
C ARG A 533 -7.19 2.88 -5.50
N ASP A 534 -5.95 2.42 -5.46
CA ASP A 534 -5.63 0.99 -5.39
C ASP A 534 -6.24 0.17 -6.56
N CYS A 535 -6.53 0.82 -7.70
CA CYS A 535 -7.18 0.19 -8.86
C CYS A 535 -6.17 -0.20 -9.94
N VAL A 536 -6.52 -1.23 -10.71
CA VAL A 536 -5.81 -1.64 -11.92
C VAL A 536 -6.65 -1.31 -13.15
N PHE A 537 -6.19 -0.40 -13.99
CA PHE A 537 -6.80 -0.09 -15.30
C PHE A 537 -6.03 -0.81 -16.38
N GLN A 538 -6.63 -1.82 -17.00
CA GLN A 538 -5.94 -2.69 -17.94
C GLN A 538 -6.65 -2.81 -19.28
N ASP A 539 -5.92 -2.69 -20.39
CA ASP A 539 -6.41 -2.96 -21.75
C ASP A 539 -7.69 -2.15 -22.11
N ASN A 540 -7.84 -0.95 -21.53
CA ASN A 540 -8.95 -0.05 -21.86
C ASN A 540 -8.59 0.81 -23.07
N VAL A 541 -9.59 1.08 -23.90
CA VAL A 541 -9.43 1.78 -25.16
C VAL A 541 -10.32 3.01 -25.19
N SER A 542 -9.78 4.14 -25.63
CA SER A 542 -10.58 5.27 -26.07
C SER A 542 -10.36 5.58 -27.54
N SER A 543 -11.44 5.94 -28.25
CA SER A 543 -11.31 6.42 -29.62
C SER A 543 -10.82 7.87 -29.71
N TRP A 544 -10.66 8.59 -28.58
CA TRP A 544 -10.18 9.97 -28.57
C TRP A 544 -9.28 10.26 -27.37
N ASN A 545 -9.85 10.51 -26.19
CA ASN A 545 -9.12 10.96 -25.00
C ASN A 545 -9.16 9.91 -23.90
N GLY A 546 -8.03 9.65 -23.26
CA GLY A 546 -7.91 8.87 -22.01
C GLY A 546 -8.31 7.42 -22.20
N GLY A 547 -7.34 6.56 -22.51
CA GLY A 547 -7.60 5.13 -22.72
C GLY A 547 -8.26 4.47 -21.52
N ALA A 548 -7.86 4.88 -20.31
CA ALA A 548 -8.52 4.52 -19.05
C ALA A 548 -9.42 5.66 -18.54
N ILE A 549 -8.84 6.82 -18.24
CA ILE A 549 -9.55 7.91 -17.54
C ILE A 549 -9.50 9.20 -18.34
N THR A 550 -10.64 9.88 -18.45
CA THR A 550 -10.68 11.27 -18.96
C THR A 550 -11.31 12.19 -17.96
N ASN A 551 -10.58 13.25 -17.62
CA ASN A 551 -10.98 14.32 -16.71
C ASN A 551 -11.28 15.57 -17.51
N THR A 552 -12.53 16.04 -17.46
CA THR A 552 -13.01 17.18 -18.23
C THR A 552 -13.93 18.08 -17.41
N GLY A 553 -14.25 19.27 -17.93
CA GLY A 553 -15.22 20.17 -17.32
C GLY A 553 -14.87 20.62 -15.89
N GLY A 554 -13.60 20.93 -15.63
CA GLY A 554 -13.13 21.43 -14.34
C GLY A 554 -12.99 20.39 -13.23
N SER A 555 -12.90 19.10 -13.59
CA SER A 555 -12.85 18.00 -12.61
C SER A 555 -11.50 17.91 -11.89
N GLN A 556 -11.51 17.46 -10.64
CA GLN A 556 -10.32 17.38 -9.78
C GLN A 556 -10.24 16.03 -9.05
N PRO A 557 -10.19 14.89 -9.77
CA PRO A 557 -10.13 13.59 -9.11
C PRO A 557 -8.78 13.38 -8.40
N MET A 558 -8.83 12.63 -7.31
CA MET A 558 -7.64 12.10 -6.65
C MET A 558 -7.40 10.68 -7.18
N ILE A 559 -6.23 10.44 -7.77
CA ILE A 559 -5.83 9.15 -8.35
C ILE A 559 -4.58 8.67 -7.60
N LEU A 560 -4.74 7.64 -6.76
CA LEU A 560 -3.73 7.23 -5.79
C LEU A 560 -3.41 5.74 -5.91
N ARG A 561 -2.13 5.35 -5.94
CA ARG A 561 -1.72 3.93 -5.92
C ARG A 561 -2.37 3.07 -7.00
N CYS A 562 -2.64 3.66 -8.16
CA CYS A 562 -3.27 2.96 -9.29
C CYS A 562 -2.24 2.46 -10.29
N ARG A 563 -2.57 1.37 -10.99
CA ARG A 563 -1.76 0.80 -12.06
C ARG A 563 -2.49 0.89 -13.39
N PHE A 564 -1.92 1.61 -14.35
CA PHE A 564 -2.43 1.77 -15.72
C PHE A 564 -1.58 0.95 -16.68
N VAL A 565 -2.16 -0.11 -17.24
CA VAL A 565 -1.44 -1.09 -18.06
C VAL A 565 -2.08 -1.24 -19.44
N ASN A 566 -1.28 -1.06 -20.50
CA ASN A 566 -1.68 -1.33 -21.88
C ASN A 566 -2.97 -0.60 -22.33
N ASN A 567 -3.27 0.55 -21.74
CA ASN A 567 -4.42 1.35 -22.18
C ASN A 567 -4.05 2.12 -23.44
N THR A 568 -5.01 2.35 -24.34
CA THR A 568 -4.76 3.00 -25.62
C THR A 568 -5.77 4.09 -25.96
N ALA A 569 -5.29 5.18 -26.57
CA ALA A 569 -6.12 6.30 -27.05
C ALA A 569 -5.48 7.06 -28.22
N ILE A 570 -6.12 8.13 -28.68
CA ILE A 570 -5.45 9.11 -29.57
C ILE A 570 -4.64 10.10 -28.71
N HIS A 571 -5.20 10.55 -27.59
CA HIS A 571 -4.57 11.45 -26.64
C HIS A 571 -4.65 10.85 -25.24
N GLY A 572 -3.54 10.83 -24.50
CA GLY A 572 -3.48 10.27 -23.15
C GLY A 572 -3.75 8.77 -23.17
N GLY A 573 -2.74 7.96 -23.50
CA GLY A 573 -2.92 6.51 -23.64
C GLY A 573 -3.56 5.87 -22.40
N ALA A 574 -3.29 6.40 -21.21
CA ALA A 574 -4.03 6.09 -19.99
C ALA A 574 -4.97 7.22 -19.55
N VAL A 575 -4.44 8.42 -19.34
CA VAL A 575 -5.18 9.53 -18.70
C VAL A 575 -5.13 10.79 -19.56
N THR A 576 -6.27 11.45 -19.72
CA THR A 576 -6.32 12.81 -20.27
C THR A 576 -6.91 13.78 -19.25
N ASN A 577 -6.22 14.89 -19.03
CA ASN A 577 -6.72 16.04 -18.28
C ASN A 577 -7.00 17.18 -19.24
N GLU A 578 -8.25 17.60 -19.36
CA GLU A 578 -8.63 18.67 -20.28
C GLU A 578 -9.58 19.71 -19.66
N GLY A 579 -9.50 20.94 -20.17
CA GLY A 579 -10.48 21.99 -19.89
C GLY A 579 -10.51 22.45 -18.43
N GLY A 580 -9.33 22.72 -17.85
CA GLY A 580 -9.18 23.17 -16.46
C GLY A 580 -9.36 22.05 -15.44
N SER A 581 -9.10 20.80 -15.82
CA SER A 581 -9.27 19.64 -14.93
C SER A 581 -7.93 19.28 -14.29
N HIS A 582 -7.81 19.46 -12.98
CA HIS A 582 -6.54 19.39 -12.25
C HIS A 582 -6.50 18.13 -11.40
N ALA A 583 -6.22 16.97 -12.01
CA ALA A 583 -6.09 15.73 -11.26
C ALA A 583 -4.89 15.76 -10.31
N ALA A 584 -5.05 15.18 -9.11
CA ALA A 584 -3.95 14.86 -8.21
C ALA A 584 -3.59 13.39 -8.40
N ILE A 585 -2.42 13.11 -8.96
CA ILE A 585 -1.96 11.77 -9.32
C ILE A 585 -0.73 11.44 -8.49
N SER A 586 -0.79 10.43 -7.63
CA SER A 586 0.35 10.03 -6.83
C SER A 586 0.51 8.53 -6.66
N ASP A 587 1.76 8.10 -6.52
CA ASP A 587 2.12 6.70 -6.23
C ASP A 587 1.60 5.72 -7.31
N CYS A 588 1.43 6.20 -8.54
CA CYS A 588 0.85 5.45 -9.64
C CYS A 588 1.91 4.88 -10.58
N THR A 589 1.59 3.76 -11.22
CA THR A 589 2.41 3.16 -12.28
C THR A 589 1.68 3.17 -13.61
N PHE A 590 2.30 3.77 -14.64
CA PHE A 590 1.85 3.79 -16.03
C PHE A 590 2.79 2.92 -16.87
N ALA A 591 2.33 1.74 -17.28
CA ALA A 591 3.14 0.76 -17.99
C ALA A 591 2.53 0.37 -19.34
N GLY A 592 3.30 0.51 -20.43
CA GLY A 592 2.90 0.01 -21.75
C GLY A 592 1.70 0.72 -22.38
N ASN A 593 1.33 1.92 -21.92
CA ASN A 593 0.20 2.65 -22.48
C ASN A 593 0.59 3.32 -23.81
N GLY A 594 -0.38 3.45 -24.72
CA GLY A 594 -0.13 3.90 -26.10
C GLY A 594 -1.08 5.00 -26.57
N ALA A 595 -0.53 6.09 -27.09
CA ALA A 595 -1.29 7.15 -27.76
C ALA A 595 -0.92 7.23 -29.25
N ALA A 596 -1.91 7.16 -30.14
CA ALA A 596 -1.67 7.36 -31.58
C ALA A 596 -1.25 8.81 -31.90
N GLY A 597 -1.72 9.77 -31.10
CA GLY A 597 -1.31 11.17 -31.10
C GLY A 597 -0.34 11.45 -29.96
N ASN A 598 -0.82 12.09 -28.90
CA ASN A 598 0.03 12.69 -27.87
C ASN A 598 -0.16 12.11 -26.47
N GLY A 599 0.87 12.20 -25.63
CA GLY A 599 0.81 11.78 -24.22
C GLY A 599 0.64 10.27 -24.11
N GLY A 600 1.71 9.50 -24.28
CA GLY A 600 1.63 8.04 -24.33
C GLY A 600 1.05 7.42 -23.06
N ALA A 601 1.30 8.02 -21.89
CA ALA A 601 0.53 7.75 -20.67
C ALA A 601 -0.47 8.87 -20.36
N ILE A 602 0.02 10.11 -20.21
CA ILE A 602 -0.80 11.25 -19.76
C ILE A 602 -0.72 12.39 -20.77
N ASP A 603 -1.88 12.91 -21.17
CA ASP A 603 -2.00 14.15 -21.94
C ASP A 603 -2.69 15.23 -21.10
N ASN A 604 -2.05 16.40 -21.00
CA ASN A 604 -2.57 17.56 -20.29
C ASN A 604 -2.81 18.70 -21.27
N TYR A 605 -4.07 19.09 -21.40
CA TYR A 605 -4.50 20.13 -22.32
C TYR A 605 -5.29 21.21 -21.56
N LYS A 606 -4.71 22.42 -21.46
CA LYS A 606 -5.25 23.52 -20.63
C LYS A 606 -5.55 23.07 -19.20
N SER A 607 -4.66 22.26 -18.63
CA SER A 607 -4.85 21.59 -17.35
C SER A 607 -3.51 21.37 -16.66
N SER A 608 -3.47 21.57 -15.35
CA SER A 608 -2.24 21.53 -14.55
C SER A 608 -2.38 20.52 -13.42
N PRO A 609 -2.26 19.21 -13.69
CA PRO A 609 -2.31 18.21 -12.64
C PRO A 609 -1.04 18.24 -11.78
N THR A 610 -1.12 17.61 -10.61
CA THR A 610 0.05 17.26 -9.79
C THR A 610 0.36 15.77 -10.01
N ILE A 611 1.61 15.44 -10.31
CA ILE A 611 2.09 14.09 -10.61
C ILE A 611 3.30 13.82 -9.73
N VAL A 612 3.13 12.97 -8.72
CA VAL A 612 4.12 12.78 -7.64
C VAL A 612 4.41 11.30 -7.41
N ARG A 613 5.67 10.91 -7.27
CA ARG A 613 6.07 9.50 -6.99
C ARG A 613 5.48 8.50 -7.99
N CYS A 614 5.43 8.89 -9.26
CA CYS A 614 4.85 8.07 -10.32
C CYS A 614 5.95 7.42 -11.19
N THR A 615 5.66 6.22 -11.68
CA THR A 615 6.52 5.50 -12.63
C THR A 615 5.87 5.44 -14.00
N PHE A 616 6.58 5.90 -15.04
CA PHE A 616 6.21 5.83 -16.45
C PHE A 616 7.16 4.88 -17.15
N LEU A 617 6.69 3.69 -17.50
CA LEU A 617 7.49 2.62 -18.07
C LEU A 617 6.97 2.21 -19.46
N ASN A 618 7.82 2.24 -20.48
CA ASN A 618 7.50 1.72 -21.82
C ASN A 618 6.21 2.30 -22.44
N ASN A 619 5.87 3.55 -22.15
CA ASN A 619 4.72 4.22 -22.77
C ASN A 619 5.11 4.79 -24.13
N ALA A 620 4.18 4.85 -25.06
CA ALA A 620 4.44 5.22 -26.46
C ALA A 620 3.48 6.28 -26.99
N ALA A 621 4.00 7.31 -27.67
CA ALA A 621 3.22 8.33 -28.36
C ALA A 621 3.61 8.44 -29.84
N GLY A 622 2.62 8.63 -30.73
CA GLY A 622 2.86 8.93 -32.15
C GLY A 622 3.33 10.36 -32.43
N GLY A 623 3.12 11.27 -31.48
CA GLY A 623 3.46 12.70 -31.53
C GLY A 623 4.40 13.07 -30.40
N TYR A 624 3.89 13.84 -29.43
CA TYR A 624 4.68 14.40 -28.32
C TYR A 624 4.46 13.65 -27.00
N GLY A 625 5.51 13.56 -26.17
CA GLY A 625 5.43 13.11 -24.78
C GLY A 625 5.12 11.63 -24.66
N GLY A 626 6.14 10.77 -24.76
CA GLY A 626 5.94 9.30 -24.66
C GLY A 626 5.41 8.88 -23.30
N GLY A 627 5.86 9.52 -22.22
CA GLY A 627 5.21 9.44 -20.90
C GLY A 627 4.14 10.51 -20.72
N VAL A 628 4.57 11.76 -20.54
CA VAL A 628 3.69 12.90 -20.19
C VAL A 628 3.80 14.03 -21.22
N LEU A 629 2.66 14.58 -21.65
CA LEU A 629 2.60 15.84 -22.39
C LEU A 629 1.95 16.95 -21.54
N ALA A 630 2.54 18.14 -21.58
CA ALA A 630 1.90 19.40 -21.21
C ALA A 630 1.70 20.27 -22.46
N ASN A 631 0.46 20.69 -22.72
CA ASN A 631 0.10 21.48 -23.89
C ASN A 631 -0.91 22.60 -23.57
N ALA A 632 -0.82 23.70 -24.32
CA ALA A 632 -1.78 24.80 -24.32
C ALA A 632 -1.98 25.42 -22.95
N ASP A 633 -0.93 26.09 -22.44
CA ASP A 633 -0.96 26.80 -21.14
C ASP A 633 -1.21 25.84 -19.96
N SER A 634 -0.55 24.67 -20.00
CA SER A 634 -0.57 23.67 -18.94
C SER A 634 0.69 23.75 -18.09
N HIS A 635 0.53 23.66 -16.77
CA HIS A 635 1.62 23.83 -15.79
C HIS A 635 1.67 22.67 -14.79
N PRO A 636 1.80 21.41 -15.24
CA PRO A 636 1.89 20.28 -14.32
C PRO A 636 3.13 20.38 -13.42
N LEU A 637 2.95 19.90 -12.19
CA LEU A 637 4.03 19.60 -11.26
C LEU A 637 4.38 18.11 -11.41
N ILE A 638 5.64 17.83 -11.75
CA ILE A 638 6.20 16.47 -11.85
C ILE A 638 7.32 16.36 -10.83
N GLU A 639 7.13 15.52 -9.81
CA GLU A 639 8.02 15.43 -8.66
C GLU A 639 8.25 13.98 -8.28
N ASP A 640 9.50 13.62 -7.95
CA ASP A 640 9.87 12.27 -7.48
C ASP A 640 9.44 11.16 -8.47
N CYS A 641 9.46 11.46 -9.78
CA CYS A 641 8.94 10.58 -10.81
C CYS A 641 10.06 9.87 -11.58
N THR A 642 9.75 8.69 -12.10
CA THR A 642 10.67 7.90 -12.95
C THR A 642 10.07 7.68 -14.33
N PHE A 643 10.76 8.12 -15.38
CA PHE A 643 10.42 7.90 -16.79
C PHE A 643 11.45 6.97 -17.41
N THR A 644 11.09 5.71 -17.62
CA THR A 644 11.99 4.69 -18.19
C THR A 644 11.47 4.15 -19.51
N ALA A 645 12.34 4.15 -20.52
CA ALA A 645 12.09 3.50 -21.82
C ALA A 645 10.80 3.96 -22.53
N ASN A 646 10.35 5.18 -22.28
CA ASN A 646 9.21 5.76 -22.98
C ASN A 646 9.64 6.27 -24.36
N THR A 647 8.73 6.19 -25.33
CA THR A 647 9.02 6.51 -26.73
C THR A 647 8.03 7.50 -27.30
N ALA A 648 8.50 8.51 -28.02
CA ALA A 648 7.67 9.42 -28.81
C ALA A 648 8.20 9.48 -30.24
N ASN A 649 7.36 9.26 -31.25
CA ASN A 649 7.83 9.28 -32.64
C ASN A 649 8.29 10.67 -33.10
N TYR A 650 7.76 11.74 -32.49
CA TYR A 650 8.14 13.12 -32.84
C TYR A 650 9.03 13.78 -31.78
N ALA A 651 8.55 14.00 -30.55
CA ALA A 651 9.36 14.71 -29.57
C ALA A 651 9.06 14.38 -28.10
N GLY A 652 10.08 14.43 -27.26
CA GLY A 652 9.96 14.19 -25.82
C GLY A 652 9.64 12.74 -25.49
N GLY A 653 10.64 11.86 -25.54
CA GLY A 653 10.42 10.43 -25.28
C GLY A 653 9.88 10.18 -23.87
N GLY A 654 10.45 10.82 -22.87
CA GLY A 654 9.93 10.82 -21.49
C GLY A 654 8.80 11.83 -21.31
N ALA A 655 9.10 13.11 -21.54
CA ALA A 655 8.14 14.21 -21.33
C ALA A 655 8.23 15.29 -22.43
N ALA A 656 7.14 16.05 -22.63
CA ALA A 656 7.14 17.20 -23.52
C ALA A 656 6.34 18.38 -22.93
N ALA A 657 6.79 19.60 -23.21
CA ALA A 657 6.12 20.85 -22.84
C ALA A 657 6.03 21.76 -24.07
N VAL A 658 4.81 22.10 -24.51
CA VAL A 658 4.58 22.93 -25.70
C VAL A 658 3.44 23.92 -25.49
N GLY A 659 3.58 25.13 -26.04
CA GLY A 659 2.52 26.13 -26.10
C GLY A 659 2.34 26.87 -24.78
N LEU A 660 3.33 27.68 -24.39
CA LEU A 660 3.33 28.52 -23.18
C LEU A 660 3.29 27.72 -21.87
N CYS A 661 3.79 26.48 -21.86
CA CYS A 661 3.77 25.64 -20.68
C CYS A 661 4.89 25.99 -19.70
N ASN A 662 4.62 25.91 -18.40
CA ASN A 662 5.60 26.08 -17.32
C ASN A 662 5.56 24.84 -16.43
N VAL A 663 6.12 23.75 -16.95
CA VAL A 663 6.23 22.47 -16.24
C VAL A 663 7.31 22.60 -15.18
N GLN A 664 7.02 22.18 -13.96
CA GLN A 664 8.03 22.03 -12.92
C GLN A 664 8.40 20.56 -12.82
N VAL A 665 9.66 20.22 -13.13
CA VAL A 665 10.18 18.86 -13.01
C VAL A 665 11.24 18.86 -11.93
N ARG A 666 11.03 18.08 -10.86
CA ARG A 666 12.00 18.00 -9.77
C ARG A 666 12.24 16.60 -9.25
N ARG A 667 13.47 16.32 -8.79
CA ARG A 667 13.84 15.04 -8.17
C ARG A 667 13.42 13.82 -8.98
N SER A 668 13.53 13.93 -10.30
CA SER A 668 12.97 12.96 -11.23
C SER A 668 14.04 12.35 -12.12
N LEU A 669 13.87 11.08 -12.45
CA LEU A 669 14.76 10.31 -13.34
C LEU A 669 14.10 10.15 -14.70
N LEU A 670 14.77 10.58 -15.77
CA LEU A 670 14.41 10.30 -17.15
C LEU A 670 15.51 9.42 -17.76
N SER A 671 15.25 8.11 -17.85
CA SER A 671 16.22 7.14 -18.32
C SER A 671 15.80 6.34 -19.55
N GLY A 672 16.70 6.21 -20.53
CA GLY A 672 16.52 5.28 -21.65
C GLY A 672 15.34 5.63 -22.56
N ASN A 673 14.83 6.87 -22.50
CA ASN A 673 13.71 7.31 -23.32
C ASN A 673 14.19 7.66 -24.74
N SER A 674 13.31 7.51 -25.72
CA SER A 674 13.65 7.70 -27.13
C SER A 674 12.68 8.59 -27.88
N SER A 675 13.18 9.49 -28.74
CA SER A 675 12.35 10.24 -29.67
C SER A 675 13.10 10.74 -30.91
N LEU A 676 12.44 11.50 -31.78
CA LEU A 676 13.13 12.25 -32.83
C LEU A 676 13.77 13.54 -32.28
N TYR A 677 13.10 14.28 -31.40
CA TYR A 677 13.64 15.50 -30.76
C TYR A 677 13.47 15.45 -29.24
N GLY A 678 14.56 15.56 -28.48
CA GLY A 678 14.49 15.46 -27.02
C GLY A 678 14.20 14.03 -26.58
N GLY A 679 15.20 13.16 -26.56
CA GLY A 679 15.04 11.76 -26.16
C GLY A 679 14.43 11.64 -24.76
N GLY A 680 14.96 12.39 -23.80
CA GLY A 680 14.38 12.56 -22.47
C GLY A 680 13.20 13.55 -22.48
N MET A 681 13.45 14.81 -22.84
CA MET A 681 12.45 15.89 -22.78
C MET A 681 12.49 16.84 -23.98
N PHE A 682 11.31 17.26 -24.45
CA PHE A 682 11.18 18.33 -25.45
C PHE A 682 10.49 19.56 -24.86
N ILE A 683 11.02 20.74 -25.14
CA ILE A 683 10.50 22.02 -24.64
C ILE A 683 10.37 22.99 -25.80
N GLY A 684 9.15 23.38 -26.13
CA GLY A 684 8.83 24.17 -27.32
C GLY A 684 7.87 25.33 -27.05
N ASP A 685 7.80 26.25 -28.01
CA ASP A 685 6.74 27.25 -28.15
C ASP A 685 6.54 28.15 -26.92
N GLN A 686 7.58 28.92 -26.58
CA GLN A 686 7.57 29.94 -25.52
C GLN A 686 7.30 29.35 -24.12
N SER A 687 7.67 28.10 -23.91
CA SER A 687 7.57 27.44 -22.61
C SER A 687 8.68 27.90 -21.68
N ALA A 688 8.45 27.81 -20.37
CA ALA A 688 9.33 28.35 -19.33
C ALA A 688 9.65 27.38 -18.16
N PRO A 689 9.91 26.07 -18.38
CA PRO A 689 10.03 25.10 -17.29
C PRO A 689 11.27 25.30 -16.43
N VAL A 690 11.17 24.88 -15.17
CA VAL A 690 12.28 24.72 -14.22
C VAL A 690 12.50 23.23 -14.00
N ILE A 691 13.74 22.78 -14.21
CA ILE A 691 14.18 21.40 -14.09
C ILE A 691 15.25 21.36 -13.01
N GLU A 692 14.92 20.77 -11.88
CA GLU A 692 15.70 20.87 -10.64
C GLU A 692 15.98 19.47 -10.07
N ASN A 693 17.21 19.18 -9.65
CA ASN A 693 17.51 17.90 -9.01
C ASN A 693 17.10 16.69 -9.88
N CYS A 694 17.27 16.79 -11.19
CA CYS A 694 16.82 15.76 -12.13
C CYS A 694 17.98 15.03 -12.79
N GLN A 695 17.75 13.77 -13.14
CA GLN A 695 18.73 12.94 -13.83
C GLN A 695 18.21 12.55 -15.22
N PHE A 696 18.97 12.87 -16.26
CA PHE A 696 18.69 12.47 -17.65
C PHE A 696 19.76 11.49 -18.10
N LEU A 697 19.43 10.20 -18.09
CA LEU A 697 20.41 9.13 -18.29
C LEU A 697 20.12 8.28 -19.53
N ALA A 698 21.10 8.08 -20.39
CA ALA A 698 21.01 7.13 -21.51
C ALA A 698 19.83 7.35 -22.48
N ASN A 699 19.31 8.59 -22.59
CA ASN A 699 18.22 8.88 -23.51
C ASN A 699 18.75 9.03 -24.95
N THR A 700 17.94 8.64 -25.93
CA THR A 700 18.35 8.62 -27.34
C THR A 700 17.44 9.49 -28.19
N ALA A 701 18.03 10.33 -29.05
CA ALA A 701 17.30 11.03 -30.10
C ALA A 701 17.82 10.64 -31.49
N SER A 702 16.94 10.42 -32.47
CA SER A 702 17.38 10.27 -33.85
C SER A 702 17.64 11.62 -34.53
N GLY A 703 17.04 12.70 -34.05
CA GLY A 703 17.21 14.07 -34.55
C GLY A 703 18.17 14.85 -33.66
N ASN A 704 17.68 15.59 -32.68
CA ASN A 704 18.50 16.42 -31.79
C ASN A 704 18.15 16.22 -30.32
N GLY A 705 19.09 16.58 -29.43
CA GLY A 705 18.84 16.62 -27.99
C GLY A 705 18.62 15.23 -27.40
N GLY A 706 19.68 14.44 -27.21
CA GLY A 706 19.52 13.11 -26.62
C GLY A 706 18.85 13.19 -25.25
N ALA A 707 19.29 14.10 -24.38
CA ALA A 707 18.61 14.39 -23.12
C ALA A 707 17.44 15.36 -23.33
N ALA A 708 17.72 16.54 -23.88
CA ALA A 708 16.71 17.59 -24.04
C ALA A 708 16.89 18.42 -25.32
N ASP A 709 15.76 18.79 -25.94
CA ASP A 709 15.71 19.76 -27.04
C ASP A 709 14.84 20.95 -26.62
N VAL A 710 15.44 22.14 -26.60
CA VAL A 710 14.82 23.42 -26.23
C VAL A 710 14.68 24.28 -27.48
N ASN A 711 13.44 24.62 -27.82
CA ASN A 711 13.10 25.43 -28.99
C ASN A 711 12.23 26.62 -28.60
N ASN A 712 12.65 27.84 -28.97
CA ASN A 712 11.91 29.08 -28.74
C ASN A 712 11.39 29.22 -27.29
N SER A 713 12.20 28.82 -26.30
CA SER A 713 11.76 28.64 -24.90
C SER A 713 12.84 29.07 -23.91
N THR A 714 12.43 29.35 -22.66
CA THR A 714 13.37 29.70 -21.58
C THR A 714 13.43 28.56 -20.56
N VAL A 715 14.60 28.05 -20.21
CA VAL A 715 14.71 26.87 -19.34
C VAL A 715 15.82 27.06 -18.33
N GLN A 716 15.61 26.54 -17.12
CA GLN A 716 16.67 26.43 -16.11
C GLN A 716 16.87 24.96 -15.74
N PHE A 717 18.10 24.48 -15.90
CA PHE A 717 18.57 23.23 -15.34
C PHE A 717 19.39 23.54 -14.09
N ARG A 718 19.00 22.99 -12.96
CA ARG A 718 19.66 23.20 -11.66
C ARG A 718 19.89 21.86 -11.02
N ASP A 719 21.10 21.64 -10.52
CA ASP A 719 21.39 20.44 -9.73
C ASP A 719 21.09 19.16 -10.51
N CYS A 720 21.35 19.19 -11.83
CA CYS A 720 20.98 18.13 -12.74
C CYS A 720 22.19 17.30 -13.16
N LEU A 721 21.97 16.00 -13.31
CA LEU A 721 22.90 15.09 -13.98
C LEU A 721 22.38 14.77 -15.38
N VAL A 722 23.15 15.12 -16.41
CA VAL A 722 22.85 14.83 -17.81
C VAL A 722 23.93 13.88 -18.33
N GLY A 723 23.66 12.58 -18.24
CA GLY A 723 24.63 11.50 -18.43
C GLY A 723 24.30 10.58 -19.62
N GLY A 724 25.26 10.33 -20.51
CA GLY A 724 25.16 9.19 -21.43
C GLY A 724 24.12 9.27 -22.54
N ASN A 725 23.59 10.46 -22.80
CA ASN A 725 22.55 10.66 -23.79
C ASN A 725 23.15 10.75 -25.20
N GLN A 726 22.41 10.27 -26.19
CA GLN A 726 22.95 10.01 -27.52
C GLN A 726 22.06 10.56 -28.65
N VAL A 727 22.70 11.08 -29.69
CA VAL A 727 22.07 11.37 -30.99
C VAL A 727 22.58 10.42 -32.06
N THR A 728 21.67 9.67 -32.70
CA THR A 728 22.04 8.58 -33.63
C THR A 728 21.79 8.89 -35.11
N GLY A 729 20.86 9.80 -35.46
CA GLY A 729 20.45 10.05 -36.84
C GLY A 729 21.03 11.31 -37.50
N GLY A 730 22.12 11.85 -36.96
CA GLY A 730 22.91 12.90 -37.63
C GLY A 730 22.70 14.34 -37.14
N GLY A 731 21.85 14.58 -36.13
CA GLY A 731 21.69 15.93 -35.56
C GLY A 731 22.74 16.26 -34.48
N ALA A 732 22.36 17.11 -33.53
CA ALA A 732 23.30 17.73 -32.58
C ALA A 732 22.76 17.74 -31.13
N GLY A 733 23.66 18.03 -30.18
CA GLY A 733 23.33 18.12 -28.75
C GLY A 733 23.06 16.76 -28.14
N GLY A 734 24.10 15.99 -27.82
CA GLY A 734 23.96 14.66 -27.22
C GLY A 734 23.24 14.75 -25.88
N GLY A 735 23.68 15.66 -25.02
CA GLY A 735 22.94 16.08 -23.84
C GLY A 735 21.81 17.04 -24.23
N ILE A 736 22.13 18.32 -24.34
CA ILE A 736 21.13 19.38 -24.52
C ILE A 736 21.36 20.10 -25.85
N ILE A 737 20.30 20.38 -26.59
CA ILE A 737 20.33 21.35 -27.68
C ILE A 737 19.39 22.53 -27.36
N LEU A 738 19.82 23.72 -27.75
CA LEU A 738 19.00 24.92 -27.74
C LEU A 738 19.00 25.60 -29.12
N SER A 739 17.80 25.74 -29.68
CA SER A 739 17.51 26.29 -31.01
C SER A 739 17.04 27.74 -30.94
N THR A 740 16.89 28.41 -32.08
CA THR A 740 16.64 29.87 -32.21
C THR A 740 15.64 30.45 -31.21
N ASN A 741 15.99 31.61 -30.63
CA ASN A 741 15.22 32.33 -29.60
C ASN A 741 15.09 31.61 -28.24
N SER A 742 15.85 30.54 -28.00
CA SER A 742 15.89 29.90 -26.68
C SER A 742 16.85 30.61 -25.73
N ASN A 743 16.54 30.55 -24.43
CA ASN A 743 17.38 31.05 -23.34
C ASN A 743 17.50 29.99 -22.26
N VAL A 744 18.64 29.33 -22.19
CA VAL A 744 18.90 28.26 -21.23
C VAL A 744 19.92 28.72 -20.21
N ALA A 745 19.68 28.38 -18.95
CA ALA A 745 20.67 28.48 -17.89
C ALA A 745 20.90 27.12 -17.24
N ILE A 746 22.17 26.75 -17.05
CA ILE A 746 22.60 25.53 -16.40
C ILE A 746 23.41 25.94 -15.16
N TYR A 747 22.93 25.55 -13.99
CA TYR A 747 23.52 25.87 -12.69
C TYR A 747 23.86 24.59 -11.96
N ASN A 748 25.03 24.57 -11.33
CA ASN A 748 25.42 23.52 -10.40
C ASN A 748 25.10 22.12 -10.96
N SER A 749 25.51 21.81 -12.18
CA SER A 749 25.07 20.58 -12.86
C SER A 749 26.26 19.81 -13.40
N THR A 750 26.06 18.53 -13.69
CA THR A 750 27.06 17.68 -14.34
C THR A 750 26.52 17.21 -15.69
N VAL A 751 27.18 17.60 -16.78
CA VAL A 751 26.90 17.12 -18.14
C VAL A 751 28.02 16.21 -18.58
N VAL A 752 27.77 14.90 -18.62
CA VAL A 752 28.81 13.88 -18.74
C VAL A 752 28.53 12.79 -19.76
N GLY A 753 29.56 12.39 -20.50
CA GLY A 753 29.51 11.17 -21.31
C GLY A 753 28.46 11.14 -22.44
N ASN A 754 27.95 12.31 -22.85
CA ASN A 754 26.95 12.40 -23.91
C ASN A 754 27.60 12.41 -25.30
N PHE A 755 26.89 11.90 -26.31
CA PHE A 755 27.38 11.80 -27.68
C PHE A 755 26.41 12.40 -28.70
N ALA A 756 26.94 13.23 -29.61
CA ALA A 756 26.25 13.62 -30.83
C ALA A 756 27.25 13.94 -31.93
N PRO A 757 26.87 13.85 -33.22
CA PRO A 757 27.71 14.27 -34.34
C PRO A 757 28.32 15.67 -34.19
N ASN A 758 27.60 16.61 -33.57
CA ASN A 758 28.09 17.93 -33.19
C ASN A 758 27.62 18.27 -31.76
N GLY A 759 28.56 18.71 -30.91
CA GLY A 759 28.24 19.13 -29.54
C GLY A 759 27.66 18.01 -28.69
N GLY A 760 28.51 17.06 -28.30
CA GLY A 760 28.11 15.94 -27.44
C GLY A 760 27.42 16.39 -26.15
N GLY A 761 27.95 17.40 -25.46
CA GLY A 761 27.39 17.94 -24.22
C GLY A 761 26.21 18.86 -24.49
N VAL A 762 26.51 20.12 -24.84
CA VAL A 762 25.51 21.14 -25.16
C VAL A 762 25.76 21.76 -26.53
N CYS A 763 24.72 21.85 -27.36
CA CYS A 763 24.75 22.49 -28.67
C CYS A 763 23.89 23.77 -28.68
N ILE A 764 24.48 24.88 -29.14
CA ILE A 764 23.89 26.23 -29.15
C ILE A 764 23.71 26.70 -30.60
N ALA A 765 22.45 26.74 -31.07
CA ALA A 765 22.08 27.14 -32.42
C ALA A 765 21.22 28.43 -32.39
N ASP A 766 21.87 29.59 -32.54
CA ASP A 766 21.24 30.92 -32.54
C ASP A 766 20.41 31.22 -31.27
N ALA A 767 20.96 30.84 -30.12
CA ALA A 767 20.30 30.92 -28.82
C ALA A 767 21.25 31.39 -27.71
N THR A 768 20.71 31.58 -26.51
CA THR A 768 21.46 32.06 -25.34
C THR A 768 21.68 30.94 -24.35
N LEU A 769 22.92 30.71 -23.95
CA LEU A 769 23.29 29.78 -22.89
C LEU A 769 24.10 30.49 -21.79
N ASN A 770 23.69 30.30 -20.54
CA ASN A 770 24.47 30.64 -19.35
C ASN A 770 24.83 29.36 -18.60
N VAL A 771 26.12 29.15 -18.33
CA VAL A 771 26.63 27.99 -17.58
C VAL A 771 27.37 28.50 -16.35
N ARG A 772 26.97 28.04 -15.16
CA ARG A 772 27.61 28.42 -13.89
C ARG A 772 27.78 27.23 -12.95
N ASN A 773 28.89 27.15 -12.22
CA ASN A 773 29.18 26.10 -11.24
C ASN A 773 29.00 24.67 -11.81
N THR A 774 29.25 24.47 -13.11
CA THR A 774 28.86 23.25 -13.82
C THR A 774 30.09 22.48 -14.29
N VAL A 775 30.01 21.15 -14.25
CA VAL A 775 31.02 20.25 -14.82
C VAL A 775 30.54 19.75 -16.18
N LEU A 776 31.35 19.96 -17.23
CA LEU A 776 31.13 19.38 -18.56
C LEU A 776 32.34 18.55 -18.97
N ARG A 777 32.20 17.22 -18.98
CA ARG A 777 33.31 16.31 -19.25
C ARG A 777 32.90 15.01 -19.91
N GLY A 778 33.82 14.37 -20.63
CA GLY A 778 33.58 13.04 -21.23
C GLY A 778 32.58 13.05 -22.38
N ASN A 779 31.95 14.19 -22.67
CA ASN A 779 31.09 14.33 -23.83
C ASN A 779 31.94 14.29 -25.10
N SER A 780 31.41 13.68 -26.15
CA SER A 780 32.14 13.48 -27.40
C SER A 780 31.30 13.82 -28.62
N ASP A 781 31.98 14.29 -29.66
CA ASP A 781 31.43 14.44 -30.99
C ASP A 781 32.38 13.84 -32.05
N ASN A 782 32.04 13.99 -33.33
CA ASN A 782 32.87 13.44 -34.41
C ASN A 782 34.28 14.06 -34.49
N SER A 783 34.54 15.16 -33.79
CA SER A 783 35.86 15.81 -33.70
C SER A 783 36.67 15.36 -32.47
N GLY A 784 36.06 14.64 -31.53
CA GLY A 784 36.70 14.11 -30.31
C GLY A 784 36.01 14.58 -29.03
N GLY A 785 36.76 14.60 -27.91
CA GLY A 785 36.26 15.00 -26.58
C GLY A 785 36.71 16.40 -26.11
N GLY A 786 37.09 17.29 -27.02
CA GLY A 786 37.61 18.62 -26.70
C GLY A 786 36.53 19.63 -26.29
N GLN A 787 36.91 20.91 -26.10
CA GLN A 787 36.02 22.00 -25.69
C GLN A 787 34.73 22.09 -26.53
N ALA A 788 34.86 21.93 -27.86
CA ALA A 788 33.73 22.00 -28.79
C ALA A 788 32.73 20.84 -28.62
N ALA A 789 33.19 19.68 -28.17
CA ALA A 789 32.32 18.56 -27.85
C ALA A 789 31.55 18.79 -26.55
N GLN A 790 32.11 19.56 -25.61
CA GLN A 790 31.41 19.95 -24.38
C GLN A 790 30.38 21.05 -24.65
N LEU A 791 30.81 22.11 -25.35
CA LEU A 791 30.03 23.30 -25.69
C LEU A 791 30.24 23.64 -27.16
N PHE A 792 29.29 23.25 -28.01
CA PHE A 792 29.31 23.59 -29.43
C PHE A 792 28.47 24.85 -29.67
N HIS A 793 29.05 25.83 -30.37
CA HIS A 793 28.41 27.12 -30.61
C HIS A 793 28.48 27.50 -32.09
N SER A 794 27.32 27.57 -32.77
CA SER A 794 27.21 27.99 -34.18
C SER A 794 26.52 29.34 -34.39
N GLY A 795 26.19 30.05 -33.30
CA GLY A 795 25.52 31.36 -33.30
C GLY A 795 24.79 31.64 -31.97
N GLY A 796 24.53 32.91 -31.65
CA GLY A 796 23.86 33.33 -30.40
C GLY A 796 24.80 33.88 -29.32
N THR A 797 24.48 33.69 -28.03
CA THR A 797 25.31 34.14 -26.91
C THR A 797 25.65 32.99 -25.94
N LEU A 798 26.89 32.95 -25.49
CA LEU A 798 27.40 31.97 -24.53
C LEU A 798 28.14 32.70 -23.42
N ALA A 799 27.75 32.43 -22.17
CA ALA A 799 28.47 32.87 -20.98
C ALA A 799 28.74 31.67 -20.07
N VAL A 800 30.01 31.48 -19.69
CA VAL A 800 30.46 30.38 -18.82
C VAL A 800 31.22 31.00 -17.66
N ASN A 801 30.88 30.68 -16.41
CA ASN A 801 31.63 31.16 -15.23
C ASN A 801 31.71 30.06 -14.17
N TYR A 802 32.82 30.02 -13.42
CA TYR A 802 33.08 29.03 -12.37
C TYR A 802 32.68 27.61 -12.80
N SER A 803 33.15 27.16 -13.96
CA SER A 803 32.76 25.87 -14.51
C SER A 803 33.98 25.08 -14.96
N CYS A 804 33.93 23.77 -14.74
CA CYS A 804 34.96 22.82 -15.16
C CYS A 804 34.59 22.21 -16.51
N VAL A 805 35.22 22.69 -17.58
CA VAL A 805 34.92 22.30 -18.97
C VAL A 805 36.11 21.58 -19.59
N ALA A 806 35.96 20.31 -19.94
CA ALA A 806 37.04 19.52 -20.53
C ALA A 806 37.62 20.20 -21.79
N GLY A 807 38.94 20.32 -21.83
CA GLY A 807 39.65 20.98 -22.94
C GLY A 807 39.53 22.50 -22.96
N TRP A 808 39.12 23.14 -21.86
CA TRP A 808 38.97 24.59 -21.75
C TRP A 808 40.18 25.36 -22.27
N THR A 809 39.95 26.22 -23.29
CA THR A 809 41.00 27.05 -23.90
C THR A 809 40.97 28.51 -23.42
N GLY A 810 39.94 28.90 -22.66
CA GLY A 810 39.66 30.30 -22.32
C GLY A 810 39.06 31.14 -23.45
N SER A 811 38.86 30.58 -24.65
CA SER A 811 38.35 31.30 -25.82
C SER A 811 36.93 31.88 -25.65
N TYR A 812 36.12 31.31 -24.75
CA TYR A 812 34.78 31.79 -24.43
C TYR A 812 34.74 32.84 -23.31
N GLY A 813 35.91 33.22 -22.76
CA GLY A 813 36.00 34.21 -21.68
C GLY A 813 35.40 33.72 -20.35
N GLY A 814 34.86 34.66 -19.56
CA GLY A 814 34.31 34.38 -18.22
C GLY A 814 35.37 34.27 -17.13
N VAL A 815 34.91 34.11 -15.88
CA VAL A 815 35.76 34.02 -14.68
C VAL A 815 35.66 32.64 -14.04
N GLY A 816 36.70 32.20 -13.34
CA GLY A 816 36.69 30.97 -12.54
C GLY A 816 36.65 29.65 -13.34
N ASN A 817 36.79 29.67 -14.67
CA ASN A 817 36.69 28.46 -15.49
C ASN A 817 38.05 27.75 -15.65
N HIS A 818 38.05 26.42 -15.63
CA HIS A 818 39.22 25.57 -15.91
C HIS A 818 38.80 24.29 -16.65
N GLY A 819 39.79 23.50 -17.09
CA GLY A 819 39.56 22.24 -17.81
C GLY A 819 40.31 21.06 -17.20
N GLN A 820 40.62 21.14 -15.91
CA GLN A 820 41.27 20.06 -15.17
C GLN A 820 40.32 18.87 -14.99
N ASN A 821 40.86 17.71 -14.63
CA ASN A 821 40.03 16.54 -14.34
C ASN A 821 39.26 16.77 -13.02
N PRO A 822 37.92 16.68 -12.99
CA PRO A 822 37.10 16.84 -11.79
C PRO A 822 37.26 15.68 -10.79
N GLN A 823 38.06 14.65 -11.09
CA GLN A 823 38.37 13.55 -10.17
C GLN A 823 37.10 12.94 -9.56
N PHE A 824 36.20 12.49 -10.44
CA PHE A 824 35.01 11.77 -10.01
C PHE A 824 35.39 10.52 -9.22
N VAL A 825 34.60 10.18 -8.21
CA VAL A 825 34.81 9.03 -7.32
C VAL A 825 34.91 7.72 -8.10
N ASP A 826 33.89 7.40 -8.92
CA ASP A 826 33.88 6.20 -9.75
C ASP A 826 33.01 6.39 -10.99
N PRO A 827 33.53 7.08 -12.03
CA PRO A 827 32.74 7.43 -13.21
C PRO A 827 32.34 6.23 -14.08
N ASP A 828 32.92 5.05 -13.85
CA ASP A 828 32.65 3.82 -14.60
C ASP A 828 31.84 2.80 -13.78
N GLY A 829 31.48 3.15 -12.54
CA GLY A 829 30.65 2.33 -11.66
C GLY A 829 31.34 1.04 -11.20
N ALA A 830 30.64 0.32 -10.32
CA ALA A 830 31.14 -0.92 -9.72
C ALA A 830 31.43 -2.01 -10.77
N ASP A 831 30.76 -1.98 -11.92
CA ASP A 831 30.99 -2.91 -13.02
C ASP A 831 32.14 -2.51 -13.98
N ASN A 832 32.75 -1.33 -13.78
CA ASN A 832 33.76 -0.72 -14.65
C ASN A 832 33.30 -0.55 -16.12
N ASP A 833 31.99 -0.35 -16.36
CA ASP A 833 31.45 0.02 -17.65
C ASP A 833 30.87 1.46 -17.61
N PRO A 834 31.50 2.43 -18.30
CA PRO A 834 30.95 3.80 -18.36
C PRO A 834 29.56 3.89 -19.00
N ASN A 835 29.06 2.84 -19.65
CA ASN A 835 27.76 2.83 -20.32
C ASN A 835 26.61 2.27 -19.48
N THR A 836 26.88 1.80 -18.26
CA THR A 836 25.89 1.28 -17.30
C THR A 836 25.50 2.33 -16.26
N TRP A 837 25.19 3.55 -16.74
CA TRP A 837 24.88 4.81 -16.01
C TRP A 837 24.18 4.80 -14.64
N LYS A 838 23.52 3.70 -14.26
CA LYS A 838 22.87 3.53 -12.96
C LYS A 838 23.85 3.37 -11.80
N ASP A 839 25.06 2.83 -12.02
CA ASP A 839 26.05 2.60 -10.96
C ASP A 839 27.24 3.57 -11.01
N ASN A 840 27.33 4.42 -12.03
CA ASN A 840 28.36 5.46 -12.11
C ASN A 840 28.22 6.51 -11.00
N ASN A 841 29.33 6.83 -10.35
CA ASN A 841 29.44 7.82 -9.28
C ASN A 841 30.20 9.07 -9.76
N TYR A 842 29.43 10.14 -10.01
CA TYR A 842 29.93 11.44 -10.48
C TYR A 842 30.16 12.47 -9.37
N ARG A 843 30.21 12.05 -8.10
CA ARG A 843 30.66 12.91 -7.00
C ARG A 843 32.11 13.26 -7.17
N VAL A 844 32.48 14.47 -6.79
CA VAL A 844 33.88 14.91 -6.75
C VAL A 844 34.50 14.47 -5.44
N ASN A 845 35.77 14.09 -5.45
CA ASN A 845 36.50 13.76 -4.23
C ASN A 845 37.26 14.97 -3.67
N ARG A 846 37.80 14.82 -2.46
CA ARG A 846 38.58 15.82 -1.72
C ARG A 846 39.63 16.57 -2.53
N ASP A 847 40.39 15.86 -3.37
CA ASP A 847 41.50 16.44 -4.13
C ASP A 847 41.06 17.09 -5.44
N SER A 848 39.75 17.08 -5.71
CA SER A 848 39.20 17.58 -6.95
C SER A 848 39.44 19.09 -7.09
N PRO A 849 39.82 19.57 -8.28
CA PRO A 849 39.83 20.99 -8.59
C PRO A 849 38.43 21.60 -8.66
N CYS A 850 37.37 20.80 -8.52
CA CYS A 850 35.98 21.24 -8.53
C CYS A 850 35.38 21.39 -7.12
N THR A 851 36.00 20.78 -6.10
CA THR A 851 35.59 20.91 -4.70
C THR A 851 35.84 22.33 -4.24
N GLU A 852 34.79 22.94 -3.66
CA GLU A 852 34.68 24.32 -3.20
C GLU A 852 35.10 25.41 -4.19
N ALA A 853 35.12 25.06 -5.48
CA ALA A 853 35.65 25.92 -6.53
C ALA A 853 34.58 26.78 -7.21
N GLY A 854 33.30 26.55 -6.92
CA GLY A 854 32.17 27.32 -7.43
C GLY A 854 31.95 28.65 -6.70
N ASP A 855 31.08 29.49 -7.26
CA ASP A 855 30.70 30.77 -6.65
C ASP A 855 29.30 30.67 -6.01
N PRO A 856 29.19 30.82 -4.67
CA PRO A 856 27.90 30.79 -3.96
C PRO A 856 26.88 31.83 -4.47
N ALA A 857 27.34 32.93 -5.09
CA ALA A 857 26.46 33.94 -5.67
C ALA A 857 25.66 33.44 -6.89
N TYR A 858 26.02 32.27 -7.44
CA TYR A 858 25.33 31.64 -8.55
C TYR A 858 24.40 30.49 -8.15
N VAL A 859 24.25 30.22 -6.85
CA VAL A 859 23.18 29.36 -6.33
C VAL A 859 21.85 30.14 -6.39
N PRO A 860 20.90 29.76 -7.28
CA PRO A 860 19.73 30.59 -7.55
C PRO A 860 18.76 30.73 -6.38
N THR A 861 18.68 29.72 -5.50
CA THR A 861 17.70 29.68 -4.41
C THR A 861 18.41 29.46 -3.07
N ALA A 862 18.09 30.26 -2.06
CA ALA A 862 18.63 30.06 -0.72
C ALA A 862 18.11 28.73 -0.13
N GLY A 863 19.02 27.91 0.39
CA GLY A 863 18.69 26.58 0.94
C GLY A 863 18.44 25.51 -0.11
N GLU A 864 18.78 25.75 -1.38
CA GLU A 864 18.81 24.74 -2.43
C GLU A 864 19.75 23.60 -2.04
N ARG A 865 19.37 22.38 -2.41
CA ARG A 865 20.10 21.15 -2.10
C ARG A 865 20.48 20.45 -3.40
N ASP A 866 21.60 19.75 -3.37
CA ASP A 866 22.10 18.96 -4.50
C ASP A 866 21.32 17.63 -4.69
N LEU A 867 21.82 16.75 -5.57
CA LEU A 867 21.20 15.46 -5.85
C LEU A 867 21.19 14.47 -4.68
N ASP A 868 22.08 14.62 -3.70
CA ASP A 868 22.11 13.79 -2.48
C ASP A 868 21.30 14.42 -1.34
N GLY A 869 20.78 15.63 -1.55
CA GLY A 869 20.04 16.38 -0.55
C GLY A 869 20.94 17.21 0.36
N GLN A 870 22.21 17.41 0.05
CA GLN A 870 23.13 18.26 0.81
C GLN A 870 22.92 19.75 0.47
N PRO A 871 23.01 20.68 1.44
CA PRO A 871 22.92 22.12 1.17
C PRO A 871 24.03 22.59 0.21
N ARG A 872 23.64 23.36 -0.82
CA ARG A 872 24.57 23.87 -1.84
C ARG A 872 25.62 24.85 -1.36
N VAL A 873 25.33 25.60 -0.30
CA VAL A 873 26.29 26.56 0.26
C VAL A 873 26.66 26.07 1.64
N ARG A 874 27.86 25.50 1.75
CA ARG A 874 28.36 24.85 2.97
C ARG A 874 29.89 24.88 3.00
N ASP A 875 30.42 24.64 4.19
CA ASP A 875 31.84 24.33 4.45
C ASP A 875 31.99 22.80 4.34
N GLY A 876 32.29 22.31 3.14
CA GLY A 876 32.39 20.88 2.82
C GLY A 876 33.75 20.29 3.17
N ASP A 877 34.82 21.09 3.08
CA ASP A 877 36.17 20.67 3.47
C ASP A 877 36.54 21.02 4.92
N GLY A 878 35.74 21.86 5.58
CA GLY A 878 35.90 22.24 6.98
C GLY A 878 36.96 23.31 7.23
N ASP A 879 37.33 24.11 6.22
CA ASP A 879 38.27 25.23 6.34
C ASP A 879 37.66 26.48 6.98
N GLY A 880 36.34 26.47 7.20
CA GLY A 880 35.57 27.55 7.81
C GLY A 880 34.98 28.54 6.82
N ALA A 881 34.99 28.26 5.52
CA ALA A 881 34.42 29.12 4.48
C ALA A 881 33.32 28.43 3.67
N ASP A 882 32.08 28.90 3.82
CA ASP A 882 31.00 28.39 2.98
C ASP A 882 31.26 28.65 1.47
N ARG A 883 31.30 27.56 0.70
CA ARG A 883 31.49 27.51 -0.74
C ARG A 883 30.44 26.61 -1.39
N VAL A 884 30.59 26.38 -2.69
CA VAL A 884 29.75 25.49 -3.49
C VAL A 884 30.66 24.72 -4.44
N ASP A 885 30.41 23.43 -4.58
CA ASP A 885 31.13 22.60 -5.53
C ASP A 885 30.68 22.87 -6.96
N MET A 886 31.61 22.71 -7.92
CA MET A 886 31.21 22.63 -9.32
C MET A 886 30.64 21.23 -9.59
N GLY A 887 29.39 21.17 -10.06
CA GLY A 887 28.75 19.91 -10.44
C GLY A 887 27.39 19.71 -9.78
N ALA A 888 26.80 18.54 -10.02
CA ALA A 888 25.48 18.17 -9.49
C ALA A 888 25.48 17.69 -8.02
N TYR A 889 26.66 17.55 -7.42
CA TYR A 889 26.86 17.01 -6.07
C TYR A 889 27.82 17.93 -5.29
N GLU A 890 27.59 18.08 -3.99
CA GLU A 890 28.52 18.63 -3.01
C GLU A 890 29.34 17.50 -2.38
N TYR A 891 30.62 17.76 -2.18
CA TYR A 891 31.50 16.92 -1.40
C TYR A 891 31.23 17.12 0.10
N ASP A 892 31.32 16.01 0.82
CA ASP A 892 31.26 15.98 2.27
C ASP A 892 32.49 15.24 2.77
N ARG A 893 33.33 15.88 3.60
CA ARG A 893 34.51 15.19 4.13
C ARG A 893 34.15 14.04 5.04
N GLU A 894 33.00 14.11 5.71
CA GLU A 894 32.50 13.04 6.59
C GLU A 894 31.90 11.83 5.82
N ASP A 895 31.69 11.95 4.50
CA ASP A 895 31.35 10.86 3.57
C ASP A 895 32.65 10.20 3.04
N ILE A 896 33.18 9.27 3.83
CA ILE A 896 34.51 8.67 3.65
C ILE A 896 34.50 7.65 2.51
N ASP A 897 33.39 6.93 2.31
CA ASP A 897 33.26 5.96 1.22
C ASP A 897 32.77 6.59 -0.10
N GLY A 898 32.27 7.83 -0.04
CA GLY A 898 31.89 8.64 -1.20
C GLY A 898 30.58 8.19 -1.83
N ASP A 899 29.69 7.54 -1.07
CA ASP A 899 28.39 7.06 -1.53
C ASP A 899 27.29 8.15 -1.51
N GLY A 900 27.58 9.32 -0.93
CA GLY A 900 26.71 10.48 -0.78
C GLY A 900 25.94 10.53 0.54
N PHE A 901 26.09 9.54 1.42
CA PHE A 901 25.36 9.43 2.67
C PHE A 901 26.28 9.16 3.84
N ILE A 902 26.34 10.09 4.79
CA ILE A 902 27.02 9.86 6.07
C ILE A 902 26.24 8.79 6.86
N ASN A 903 26.73 7.55 6.86
CA ASN A 903 26.05 6.37 7.39
C ASN A 903 27.04 5.31 7.96
N LEU A 904 26.53 4.19 8.47
CA LEU A 904 27.38 3.20 9.17
C LEU A 904 28.54 2.69 8.30
N PHE A 905 28.42 2.74 6.98
CA PHE A 905 29.49 2.36 6.05
C PHE A 905 30.70 3.31 6.13
N ASP A 906 30.50 4.59 6.41
CA ASP A 906 31.61 5.53 6.70
C ASP A 906 32.33 5.17 8.00
N TRP A 907 31.58 4.73 9.02
CA TRP A 907 32.18 4.23 10.27
C TRP A 907 33.04 2.99 10.03
N GLU A 908 32.57 2.08 9.17
CA GLU A 908 33.30 0.88 8.80
C GLU A 908 34.56 1.23 8.01
N ALA A 909 34.46 2.16 7.05
CA ALA A 909 35.57 2.69 6.27
C ALA A 909 36.62 3.36 7.18
N PHE A 910 36.18 4.25 8.08
CA PHE A 910 37.02 4.92 9.07
C PHE A 910 37.76 3.92 9.98
N ALA A 911 37.02 2.97 10.57
CA ALA A 911 37.58 1.98 11.47
C ALA A 911 38.63 1.08 10.78
N ALA A 912 38.38 0.74 9.51
CA ALA A 912 39.33 -0.03 8.72
C ALA A 912 40.61 0.77 8.42
N CYS A 913 40.50 2.06 8.14
CA CYS A 913 41.65 2.94 7.94
C CYS A 913 42.46 3.18 9.22
N MET A 914 41.80 3.40 10.36
CA MET A 914 42.43 3.44 11.69
C MET A 914 43.19 2.16 12.03
N ALA A 915 42.68 1.01 11.60
CA ALA A 915 43.33 -0.29 11.79
C ALA A 915 44.51 -0.55 10.84
N GLY A 916 44.79 0.37 9.92
CA GLY A 916 45.83 0.23 8.88
C GLY A 916 45.49 -0.83 7.83
N ALA A 917 44.20 -1.14 7.62
CA ALA A 917 43.77 -2.02 6.56
C ALA A 917 43.83 -1.30 5.20
N GLU A 918 44.18 -2.01 4.13
CA GLU A 918 43.97 -1.50 2.77
C GLU A 918 42.47 -1.59 2.44
N VAL A 919 41.82 -0.44 2.31
CA VAL A 919 40.41 -0.31 1.95
C VAL A 919 40.32 0.35 0.58
N ALA A 920 39.43 -0.15 -0.28
CA ALA A 920 39.19 0.41 -1.60
C ALA A 920 38.25 1.64 -1.49
N LEU A 921 38.79 2.74 -0.96
CA LEU A 921 38.06 4.01 -0.81
C LEU A 921 38.47 5.03 -1.88
N PRO A 922 37.61 6.02 -2.19
CA PRO A 922 37.97 7.14 -3.05
C PRO A 922 39.09 7.96 -2.41
N GLY A 923 40.32 7.89 -2.95
CA GLY A 923 41.49 8.54 -2.33
C GLY A 923 42.20 7.72 -1.24
N GLY A 924 41.76 6.48 -1.00
CA GLY A 924 42.32 5.60 0.02
C GLY A 924 42.10 6.13 1.44
N CYS A 925 42.90 5.67 2.41
CA CYS A 925 42.72 6.07 3.81
C CYS A 925 43.03 7.54 4.12
N ALA A 926 43.51 8.33 3.14
CA ALA A 926 43.56 9.78 3.28
C ALA A 926 42.15 10.42 3.32
N ALA A 927 41.12 9.74 2.83
CA ALA A 927 39.73 10.18 2.96
C ALA A 927 39.25 10.20 4.43
N ALA A 928 39.87 9.37 5.29
CA ALA A 928 39.53 9.29 6.71
C ALA A 928 40.26 10.33 7.59
N ASP A 929 41.16 11.15 7.03
CA ASP A 929 41.83 12.28 7.70
C ASP A 929 40.96 13.56 7.52
N LEU A 930 39.97 13.72 8.40
CA LEU A 930 38.90 14.71 8.37
C LEU A 930 39.35 16.12 8.79
N GLU A 931 40.31 16.24 9.70
CA GLU A 931 40.89 17.53 10.12
C GLU A 931 42.11 17.96 9.30
N ILE A 932 42.53 17.15 8.34
CA ILE A 932 43.55 17.50 7.35
C ILE A 932 44.93 17.74 8.00
N ASP A 933 45.28 16.94 9.01
CA ASP A 933 46.57 17.06 9.69
C ASP A 933 47.59 15.98 9.28
N GLY A 934 47.15 15.04 8.43
CA GLY A 934 47.96 14.00 7.81
C GLY A 934 47.98 12.68 8.57
N ASP A 935 47.31 12.59 9.71
CA ASP A 935 47.15 11.37 10.50
C ASP A 935 45.66 10.99 10.59
N VAL A 936 45.34 9.69 10.58
CA VAL A 936 43.98 9.19 10.88
C VAL A 936 43.97 8.70 12.32
N ASP A 937 43.36 9.46 13.23
CA ASP A 937 43.35 9.25 14.66
C ASP A 937 42.01 9.56 15.38
N LEU A 938 42.05 9.70 16.71
CA LEU A 938 40.85 9.91 17.53
C LEU A 938 40.24 11.31 17.38
N ARG A 939 40.93 12.24 16.72
CA ARG A 939 40.42 13.58 16.43
C ARG A 939 39.50 13.54 15.22
N ASP A 940 39.84 12.79 14.18
CA ASP A 940 38.94 12.46 13.07
C ASP A 940 37.68 11.74 13.56
N PHE A 941 37.84 10.80 14.51
CA PHE A 941 36.70 10.11 15.13
C PHE A 941 35.70 11.10 15.74
N ALA A 942 36.19 12.18 16.36
CA ALA A 942 35.31 13.19 16.97
C ALA A 942 34.56 14.02 15.92
N ALA A 943 35.19 14.30 14.76
CA ALA A 943 34.53 14.97 13.64
C ALA A 943 33.42 14.08 13.04
N LEU A 944 33.72 12.82 12.74
CA LEU A 944 32.73 11.85 12.23
C LEU A 944 31.58 11.64 13.22
N GLN A 945 31.88 11.53 14.53
CA GLN A 945 30.86 11.40 15.57
C GLN A 945 29.93 12.63 15.66
N ALA A 946 30.45 13.83 15.44
CA ALA A 946 29.66 15.05 15.48
C ALA A 946 28.62 15.08 14.33
N ALA A 947 29.01 14.64 13.13
CA ALA A 947 28.11 14.55 11.97
C ALA A 947 26.96 13.56 12.20
N PHE A 948 27.23 12.41 12.84
CA PHE A 948 26.20 11.42 13.23
C PHE A 948 25.23 11.89 14.30
N SER A 949 25.65 12.86 15.12
CA SER A 949 24.87 13.34 16.26
C SER A 949 24.00 14.54 15.90
N ALA A 950 24.05 15.02 14.66
CA ALA A 950 23.19 16.07 14.14
C ALA A 950 21.80 15.48 13.77
N PRO A 951 20.69 16.15 14.14
CA PRO A 951 19.33 15.63 13.97
C PRO A 951 18.82 15.59 12.54
#